data_AF-A0AAD5G2R1-F1
#
_entry.id   AF-A0AAD5G2R1-F1
#
_cell.length_a   1.000
_cell.length_b   1.000
_cell.length_c   1.000
_cell.angle_alpha   90.00
_cell.angle_beta   90.00
_cell.angle_gamma   90.00
#
_symmetry.space_group_name_H-M   'P 1'
#
loop_
_entity.id
_entity.type
_entity.pdbx_description
1 polymer ?
#
loop_
_entity_poly.entity_id
_entity_poly.type
_entity_poly.pdbx_seq_one_letter_code
_entity_poly.pdbx_strand_id
1 'polypeptide(L)'
;MADNPSAKVVLLHGDLYLEIIEARNLPNMDVITGHILRCVSFDPCPEDRHEGSPNQEDLKLRSSGRKIIASDPYVKVSVPQAAVARTRVLKNSKNPKWNERFNIPLAHEVVQLEFEVKDDDIFGADLLGTVHIPAEKIAIGDEIYDWFDLKNSRKESQLRLKMKFTPCENNPIYRNGIAGDPEQRGVRDTYFPVRKGSQVTLYQDAHVRAESKTPEIQLDGGRFYEQGRCWEDICHAISSAHHMIYIVGWSIYHKVKLIREPTGSMPRGGDQTLGDLLKYKSEEGVRVLLLVWDDKTSHSTLFGNTTGVMDTHDEETRKFFKHSSVKCVLSPRYGSGKLGLFKQQVVGGAFTHHQKCVLVDTQAYGNNRKITTFIGGLDLCNGRYDTPEHRLFHDLDTIFKDDVHQPTFPAGTKAPRQPWHDLHCKIDGPAAYDVLVNFEQRWRKATRFREFAFVAKRIAHWEDDSLLKIDRISWILSPTNHVQVNAAHTVVPRDDPLLHVSSEDDPDNWHVQIFRSIDSGSLKGFPKTVDVAEEQHLVTAKNMVIEKSIQTAYIQAIRSAQHFIYIENQYFIGSSYAWSYENAGADNLIPMELAQKIASKIRNNERFSVYVVIPMWPEGIPTSATVQEILYWQSQTMEMMYGVVAQAIKSMQLNAHPQDYLNFYCLGKREHMPFNNNQSFADEKVSESQKFKRFMIYVHAKGMIVDDEYVIVGSANINQRSMAGSKDTEIAMGSYQPHHTWAAKKRHPHGQVYGYRMSLWAEHLGMLEKCYKDPETLECVKNVNRIAEENWKRYTNPEYTTLQGHLLRYPLQVDDDGNVKPLPNYENFPDVGGKILGAHSPALPDILTT
;
A
#
# COMPACT_ATOMS: atom_id res chain seq x y z
N MET A 1 -21.42 5.05 33.04
CA MET A 1 -20.52 4.00 33.56
C MET A 1 -19.88 4.56 34.81
N ALA A 2 -19.91 3.85 35.93
CA ALA A 2 -19.21 4.30 37.13
C ALA A 2 -17.71 4.10 36.90
N ASP A 3 -16.94 5.18 36.99
CA ASP A 3 -15.49 5.17 36.95
C ASP A 3 -14.96 4.25 38.06
N ASN A 4 -14.24 3.20 37.68
CA ASN A 4 -13.46 2.38 38.60
C ASN A 4 -12.06 3.00 38.70
N PRO A 5 -11.71 3.69 39.81
CA PRO A 5 -10.52 4.54 39.93
C PRO A 5 -9.19 3.76 40.02
N SER A 6 -9.15 2.49 39.60
CA SER A 6 -8.00 1.57 39.72
C SER A 6 -7.46 1.04 38.40
N ALA A 7 -8.06 1.37 37.26
CA ALA A 7 -7.71 0.76 35.99
C ALA A 7 -6.53 1.50 35.32
N LYS A 8 -5.32 0.93 35.40
CA LYS A 8 -4.10 1.52 34.84
C LYS A 8 -4.06 1.35 33.32
N VAL A 9 -3.76 2.42 32.60
CA VAL A 9 -3.46 2.38 31.16
C VAL A 9 -2.06 1.81 30.95
N VAL A 10 -1.93 0.83 30.03
CA VAL A 10 -0.67 0.18 29.70
C VAL A 10 -0.47 0.23 28.18
N LEU A 11 0.74 0.62 27.76
CA LEU A 11 1.16 0.49 26.37
C LEU A 11 1.48 -0.97 26.06
N LEU A 12 0.64 -1.62 25.25
CA LEU A 12 0.96 -2.91 24.64
C LEU A 12 1.66 -2.65 23.30
N HIS A 13 3.00 -2.58 23.33
CA HIS A 13 3.85 -2.46 22.15
C HIS A 13 4.64 -3.75 21.89
N GLY A 14 4.24 -4.51 20.88
CA GLY A 14 4.81 -5.84 20.60
C GLY A 14 3.90 -6.72 19.76
N ASP A 15 4.07 -8.04 19.89
CA ASP A 15 3.31 -9.04 19.15
C ASP A 15 2.47 -9.90 20.10
N LEU A 16 1.16 -9.97 19.83
CA LEU A 16 0.24 -10.85 20.52
C LEU A 16 -0.03 -12.07 19.65
N TYR A 17 0.46 -13.24 20.08
CA TYR A 17 -0.07 -14.51 19.61
C TYR A 17 -1.40 -14.77 20.30
N LEU A 18 -2.46 -15.01 19.52
CA LEU A 18 -3.80 -15.26 20.02
C LEU A 18 -4.42 -16.44 19.27
N GLU A 19 -4.94 -17.41 20.01
CA GLU A 19 -5.76 -18.51 19.51
C GLU A 19 -7.15 -18.43 20.15
N ILE A 20 -8.16 -18.24 19.31
CA ILE A 20 -9.57 -18.25 19.71
C ILE A 20 -10.11 -19.65 19.45
N ILE A 21 -10.32 -20.41 20.52
CA ILE A 21 -10.51 -21.86 20.43
C ILE A 21 -11.99 -22.19 20.22
N GLU A 22 -12.82 -21.94 21.23
CA GLU A 22 -14.23 -22.32 21.22
C GLU A 22 -15.06 -21.48 22.21
N ALA A 23 -16.36 -21.40 21.98
CA ALA A 23 -17.32 -20.91 22.97
C ALA A 23 -18.35 -21.99 23.29
N ARG A 24 -18.99 -21.89 24.46
CA ARG A 24 -20.06 -22.79 24.88
C ARG A 24 -21.27 -22.06 25.40
N ASN A 25 -22.43 -22.71 25.25
CA ASN A 25 -23.74 -22.28 25.76
C ASN A 25 -24.26 -20.93 25.23
N LEU A 26 -23.86 -20.52 24.02
CA LEU A 26 -24.30 -19.24 23.44
C LEU A 26 -25.84 -19.15 23.33
N PRO A 27 -26.41 -17.95 23.54
CA PRO A 27 -27.84 -17.72 23.32
C PRO A 27 -28.19 -17.87 21.84
N ASN A 28 -29.47 -18.10 21.56
CA ASN A 28 -29.98 -18.21 20.20
C ASN A 28 -30.75 -16.94 19.85
N MET A 29 -30.21 -16.11 18.95
CA MET A 29 -30.84 -14.83 18.59
C MET A 29 -31.74 -14.94 17.34
N ASP A 30 -31.50 -15.91 16.47
CA ASP A 30 -32.25 -16.15 15.24
C ASP A 30 -33.75 -16.46 15.39
N VAL A 31 -34.19 -16.88 16.58
CA VAL A 31 -35.61 -17.17 16.85
C VAL A 31 -36.45 -15.88 16.79
N ILE A 32 -35.87 -14.73 17.12
CA ILE A 32 -36.56 -13.43 17.14
C ILE A 32 -36.72 -12.89 15.71
N THR A 33 -35.68 -13.01 14.88
CA THR A 33 -35.68 -12.62 13.45
C THR A 33 -36.68 -13.48 12.64
N GLY A 34 -36.78 -14.78 12.96
CA GLY A 34 -37.76 -15.68 12.35
C GLY A 34 -39.23 -15.36 12.69
N HIS A 35 -39.50 -14.73 13.83
CA HIS A 35 -40.85 -14.28 14.20
C HIS A 35 -41.27 -13.02 13.41
N ILE A 36 -40.34 -12.11 13.10
CA ILE A 36 -40.63 -10.90 12.30
C ILE A 36 -40.90 -11.27 10.84
N LEU A 37 -40.11 -12.17 10.23
CA LEU A 37 -40.31 -12.62 8.84
C LEU A 37 -41.65 -13.35 8.62
N ARG A 38 -42.20 -14.03 9.64
CA ARG A 38 -43.55 -14.62 9.58
C ARG A 38 -44.66 -13.58 9.55
N CYS A 39 -44.44 -12.38 10.07
CA CYS A 39 -45.44 -11.30 10.05
C CYS A 39 -45.47 -10.53 8.71
N VAL A 40 -44.49 -10.72 7.82
CA VAL A 40 -44.40 -10.01 6.52
C VAL A 40 -44.71 -10.91 5.32
N SER A 41 -44.93 -12.21 5.54
CA SER A 41 -45.36 -13.14 4.49
C SER A 41 -46.89 -13.18 4.46
N PHE A 42 -47.49 -12.43 3.54
CA PHE A 42 -48.91 -12.57 3.17
C PHE A 42 -49.09 -13.90 2.43
N ASP A 43 -49.44 -14.97 3.14
CA ASP A 43 -50.07 -16.13 2.52
C ASP A 43 -51.59 -15.88 2.45
N PRO A 44 -52.23 -16.01 1.26
CA PRO A 44 -53.67 -15.82 1.13
C PRO A 44 -54.42 -16.99 1.77
N CYS A 45 -55.48 -16.66 2.52
CA CYS A 45 -56.41 -17.62 3.13
C CYS A 45 -56.93 -18.64 2.09
N PRO A 46 -56.98 -19.94 2.39
CA PRO A 46 -57.68 -20.89 1.55
C PRO A 46 -59.19 -20.88 1.85
N GLU A 47 -60.01 -20.78 0.81
CA GLU A 47 -61.46 -20.91 0.86
C GLU A 47 -61.90 -22.37 1.13
N ASP A 48 -62.94 -22.50 1.95
CA ASP A 48 -63.69 -23.73 2.23
C ASP A 48 -64.36 -24.31 0.97
N ARG A 49 -64.12 -25.59 0.67
CA ARG A 49 -65.09 -26.45 -0.05
C ARG A 49 -65.09 -27.88 0.49
N HIS A 50 -66.32 -28.41 0.51
CA HIS A 50 -66.84 -29.58 1.21
C HIS A 50 -66.33 -30.97 0.78
N GLU A 51 -66.39 -31.86 1.78
CA GLU A 51 -66.75 -33.30 1.82
C GLU A 51 -66.35 -34.26 0.68
N GLY A 52 -65.55 -35.26 1.05
CA GLY A 52 -65.42 -36.55 0.38
C GLY A 52 -64.39 -37.45 1.08
N SER A 53 -64.81 -38.61 1.58
CA SER A 53 -63.96 -39.68 2.13
C SER A 53 -64.26 -41.00 1.38
N PRO A 54 -63.49 -42.08 1.53
CA PRO A 54 -62.04 -42.24 1.71
C PRO A 54 -61.45 -43.16 0.59
N ASN A 55 -60.12 -43.20 0.39
CA ASN A 55 -59.40 -44.45 0.12
C ASN A 55 -57.86 -44.30 0.11
N GLN A 56 -57.27 -45.06 1.04
CA GLN A 56 -56.03 -45.83 1.05
C GLN A 56 -54.95 -45.67 -0.05
N GLU A 57 -53.72 -45.55 0.49
CA GLU A 57 -52.38 -45.95 -0.03
C GLU A 57 -51.44 -44.80 -0.40
N ASP A 58 -50.62 -44.33 0.57
CA ASP A 58 -49.18 -44.65 0.54
C ASP A 58 -48.45 -44.14 1.81
N LEU A 59 -47.97 -45.09 2.60
CA LEU A 59 -47.05 -44.89 3.72
C LEU A 59 -45.62 -44.71 3.18
N LYS A 60 -45.12 -43.46 3.13
CA LYS A 60 -43.69 -43.19 3.30
C LYS A 60 -43.46 -42.02 4.26
N LEU A 61 -42.73 -42.35 5.33
CA LEU A 61 -42.34 -41.51 6.46
C LEU A 61 -41.94 -40.08 6.04
N ARG A 62 -42.70 -39.09 6.52
CA ARG A 62 -42.20 -37.73 6.73
C ARG A 62 -41.60 -37.63 8.13
N SER A 63 -40.30 -37.87 8.26
CA SER A 63 -39.52 -37.28 9.36
C SER A 63 -39.20 -35.83 8.97
N SER A 64 -40.15 -34.90 9.20
CA SER A 64 -39.83 -33.48 9.16
C SER A 64 -39.01 -33.12 10.40
N GLY A 65 -37.70 -33.38 10.35
CA GLY A 65 -36.77 -32.85 11.32
C GLY A 65 -36.84 -31.32 11.29
N ARG A 66 -37.30 -30.70 12.38
CA ARG A 66 -37.20 -29.25 12.59
C ARG A 66 -35.74 -28.85 12.41
N LYS A 67 -35.41 -28.08 11.36
CA LYS A 67 -34.12 -27.38 11.28
C LYS A 67 -34.02 -26.48 12.50
N ILE A 68 -33.11 -26.79 13.41
CA ILE A 68 -32.77 -25.93 14.54
C ILE A 68 -32.07 -24.71 13.94
N ILE A 69 -32.76 -23.56 13.93
CA ILE A 69 -32.15 -22.28 13.58
C ILE A 69 -31.38 -21.84 14.83
N ALA A 70 -30.08 -21.66 14.72
CA ALA A 70 -29.19 -21.23 15.80
C ALA A 70 -28.32 -20.08 15.29
N SER A 71 -27.86 -19.21 16.20
CA SER A 71 -26.93 -18.12 15.91
C SER A 71 -25.73 -18.54 15.03
N ASP A 72 -25.24 -17.61 14.23
CA ASP A 72 -24.06 -17.65 13.37
C ASP A 72 -22.87 -16.89 14.02
N PRO A 73 -22.23 -17.41 15.08
CA PRO A 73 -21.30 -16.64 15.88
C PRO A 73 -19.92 -16.41 15.25
N TYR A 74 -19.34 -15.25 15.59
CA TYR A 74 -17.92 -14.90 15.40
C TYR A 74 -17.41 -14.07 16.58
N VAL A 75 -16.09 -13.98 16.72
CA VAL A 75 -15.45 -13.15 17.75
C VAL A 75 -14.75 -11.96 17.09
N LYS A 76 -14.96 -10.76 17.63
CA LYS A 76 -14.20 -9.54 17.31
C LYS A 76 -13.32 -9.20 18.50
N VAL A 77 -12.03 -8.99 18.24
CA VAL A 77 -11.07 -8.50 19.22
C VAL A 77 -10.84 -7.02 18.96
N SER A 78 -10.96 -6.19 19.99
CA SER A 78 -10.81 -4.75 19.90
C SER A 78 -9.97 -4.16 21.01
N VAL A 79 -9.31 -3.08 20.62
CA VAL A 79 -8.77 -2.03 21.48
C VAL A 79 -9.73 -0.83 21.35
N PRO A 80 -9.61 0.22 22.18
CA PRO A 80 -10.40 1.44 21.99
C PRO A 80 -10.32 1.92 20.54
N GLN A 81 -11.48 2.21 19.95
CA GLN A 81 -11.66 2.72 18.58
C GLN A 81 -11.23 1.80 17.42
N ALA A 82 -10.46 0.72 17.64
CA ALA A 82 -9.95 -0.13 16.56
C ALA A 82 -10.23 -1.63 16.76
N ALA A 83 -10.48 -2.32 15.65
CA ALA A 83 -10.65 -3.78 15.62
C ALA A 83 -9.37 -4.46 15.14
N VAL A 84 -8.73 -5.25 16.00
CA VAL A 84 -7.40 -5.83 15.73
C VAL A 84 -7.47 -7.24 15.16
N ALA A 85 -8.54 -7.99 15.42
CA ALA A 85 -8.79 -9.31 14.83
C ALA A 85 -10.29 -9.64 14.76
N ARG A 86 -10.66 -10.53 13.85
CA ARG A 86 -12.01 -11.10 13.72
C ARG A 86 -11.91 -12.54 13.26
N THR A 87 -12.62 -13.46 13.90
CA THR A 87 -12.69 -14.85 13.44
C THR A 87 -13.61 -14.99 12.22
N ARG A 88 -13.66 -16.21 11.68
CA ARG A 88 -14.72 -16.61 10.76
C ARG A 88 -16.09 -16.68 11.44
N VAL A 89 -17.12 -16.60 10.61
CA VAL A 89 -18.50 -16.83 11.01
C VAL A 89 -18.79 -18.32 10.94
N LEU A 90 -19.21 -18.94 12.04
CA LEU A 90 -19.61 -20.35 12.08
C LEU A 90 -21.13 -20.44 12.10
N LYS A 91 -21.70 -21.12 11.10
CA LYS A 91 -23.15 -21.16 10.96
C LYS A 91 -23.81 -22.07 11.98
N ASN A 92 -24.92 -21.59 12.55
CA ASN A 92 -25.89 -22.36 13.30
C ASN A 92 -25.29 -23.17 14.45
N SER A 93 -24.50 -22.49 15.29
CA SER A 93 -23.79 -23.13 16.39
C SER A 93 -23.90 -22.37 17.71
N LYS A 94 -24.38 -23.07 18.74
CA LYS A 94 -24.37 -22.58 20.13
C LYS A 94 -23.06 -22.91 20.87
N ASN A 95 -22.26 -23.79 20.30
CA ASN A 95 -20.97 -24.21 20.83
C ASN A 95 -19.91 -24.15 19.71
N PRO A 96 -19.64 -22.96 19.17
CA PRO A 96 -18.72 -22.79 18.04
C PRO A 96 -17.29 -23.18 18.44
N LYS A 97 -16.58 -23.84 17.51
CA LYS A 97 -15.15 -24.13 17.62
C LYS A 97 -14.44 -23.48 16.45
N TRP A 98 -13.79 -22.35 16.69
CA TRP A 98 -13.06 -21.62 15.65
C TRP A 98 -11.68 -22.23 15.42
N ASN A 99 -10.92 -22.47 16.49
CA ASN A 99 -9.50 -22.87 16.44
C ASN A 99 -8.69 -21.97 15.49
N GLU A 100 -8.90 -20.66 15.57
CA GLU A 100 -8.27 -19.67 14.68
C GLU A 100 -7.15 -18.95 15.40
N ARG A 101 -6.03 -18.77 14.69
CA ARG A 101 -4.79 -18.20 15.22
C ARG A 101 -4.49 -16.86 14.57
N PHE A 102 -4.03 -15.92 15.39
CA PHE A 102 -3.69 -14.57 14.98
C PHE A 102 -2.34 -14.17 15.56
N ASN A 103 -1.48 -13.61 14.71
CA ASN A 103 -0.32 -12.81 15.12
C ASN A 103 -0.71 -11.34 14.97
N ILE A 104 -0.96 -10.67 16.09
CA ILE A 104 -1.50 -9.32 16.12
C ILE A 104 -0.40 -8.36 16.58
N PRO A 105 0.14 -7.49 15.69
CA PRO A 105 0.99 -6.40 16.15
C PRO A 105 0.13 -5.41 16.94
N LEU A 106 0.61 -5.03 18.13
CA LEU A 106 -0.01 -4.03 18.98
C LEU A 106 0.97 -2.86 19.20
N ALA A 107 0.43 -1.65 19.17
CA ALA A 107 1.07 -0.41 19.59
C ALA A 107 0.01 0.51 20.21
N HIS A 108 -0.70 0.00 21.23
CA HIS A 108 -1.91 0.63 21.76
C HIS A 108 -1.80 0.85 23.27
N GLU A 109 -2.15 2.04 23.73
CA GLU A 109 -2.38 2.32 25.14
C GLU A 109 -3.78 1.85 25.52
N VAL A 110 -3.87 0.83 26.37
CA VAL A 110 -5.12 0.18 26.71
C VAL A 110 -5.20 -0.20 28.17
N VAL A 111 -6.41 -0.24 28.70
CA VAL A 111 -6.71 -0.80 30.03
C VAL A 111 -6.93 -2.30 29.94
N GLN A 112 -7.53 -2.77 28.84
CA GLN A 112 -7.89 -4.17 28.61
C GLN A 112 -8.05 -4.45 27.12
N LEU A 113 -7.88 -5.70 26.72
CA LEU A 113 -8.36 -6.20 25.42
C LEU A 113 -9.79 -6.70 25.56
N GLU A 114 -10.64 -6.27 24.62
CA GLU A 114 -12.05 -6.66 24.57
C GLU A 114 -12.29 -7.71 23.48
N PHE A 115 -13.02 -8.76 23.86
CA PHE A 115 -13.45 -9.84 22.97
C PHE A 115 -14.97 -9.82 22.92
N GLU A 116 -15.53 -9.38 21.81
CA GLU A 116 -16.97 -9.35 21.56
C GLU A 116 -17.38 -10.62 20.79
N VAL A 117 -18.21 -11.46 21.39
CA VAL A 117 -18.85 -12.58 20.68
C VAL A 117 -20.14 -12.06 20.08
N LYS A 118 -20.29 -12.17 18.75
CA LYS A 118 -21.37 -11.58 17.97
C LYS A 118 -22.04 -12.60 17.07
N ASP A 119 -23.33 -12.40 16.80
CA ASP A 119 -24.10 -13.09 15.78
C ASP A 119 -24.00 -12.33 14.44
N ASP A 120 -23.83 -13.02 13.31
CA ASP A 120 -23.72 -12.37 11.99
C ASP A 120 -25.05 -12.44 11.22
N ASP A 121 -26.03 -11.61 11.61
CA ASP A 121 -27.32 -11.54 10.93
C ASP A 121 -27.31 -10.63 9.69
N ILE A 122 -28.24 -10.88 8.77
CA ILE A 122 -28.40 -10.14 7.50
C ILE A 122 -28.64 -8.63 7.72
N PHE A 123 -29.24 -8.25 8.86
CA PHE A 123 -29.63 -6.86 9.17
C PHE A 123 -28.74 -6.16 10.22
N GLY A 124 -27.61 -6.75 10.60
CA GLY A 124 -26.70 -6.20 11.60
C GLY A 124 -26.22 -7.27 12.57
N ALA A 125 -25.04 -7.09 13.17
CA ALA A 125 -24.50 -8.11 14.06
C ALA A 125 -24.96 -7.89 15.51
N ASP A 126 -25.66 -8.86 16.10
CA ASP A 126 -26.13 -8.82 17.49
C ASP A 126 -25.01 -9.23 18.47
N LEU A 127 -24.90 -8.54 19.61
CA LEU A 127 -23.92 -8.87 20.65
C LEU A 127 -24.42 -10.04 21.53
N LEU A 128 -23.66 -11.13 21.58
CA LEU A 128 -23.94 -12.32 22.40
C LEU A 128 -23.29 -12.26 23.79
N GLY A 129 -22.22 -11.47 23.94
CA GLY A 129 -21.54 -11.16 25.21
C GLY A 129 -20.09 -10.74 25.00
N THR A 130 -19.44 -10.29 26.07
CA THR A 130 -18.06 -9.78 26.03
C THR A 130 -17.14 -10.41 27.06
N VAL A 131 -15.86 -10.58 26.71
CA VAL A 131 -14.78 -10.94 27.64
C VAL A 131 -13.77 -9.80 27.65
N HIS A 132 -13.28 -9.44 28.84
CA HIS A 132 -12.25 -8.42 29.02
C HIS A 132 -11.02 -9.03 29.69
N ILE A 133 -9.85 -8.87 29.07
CA ILE A 133 -8.58 -9.31 29.63
C ILE A 133 -7.74 -8.07 29.98
N PRO A 134 -7.39 -7.85 31.25
CA PRO A 134 -6.62 -6.67 31.67
C PRO A 134 -5.27 -6.56 30.95
N ALA A 135 -4.92 -5.35 30.52
CA ALA A 135 -3.68 -5.08 29.79
C ALA A 135 -2.44 -5.34 30.65
N GLU A 136 -2.50 -5.05 31.95
CA GLU A 136 -1.41 -5.38 32.88
C GLU A 136 -1.10 -6.88 32.89
N LYS A 137 -2.13 -7.74 32.84
CA LYS A 137 -1.95 -9.19 32.80
C LYS A 137 -1.31 -9.65 31.49
N ILE A 138 -1.68 -9.01 30.38
CA ILE A 138 -1.13 -9.29 29.05
C ILE A 138 0.34 -8.86 28.98
N ALA A 139 0.66 -7.67 29.51
CA ALA A 139 1.99 -7.08 29.47
C ALA A 139 3.07 -7.90 30.20
N ILE A 140 2.67 -8.73 31.19
CA ILE A 140 3.59 -9.66 31.88
C ILE A 140 4.25 -10.64 30.90
N GLY A 141 3.55 -11.02 29.82
CA GLY A 141 4.06 -11.94 28.79
C GLY A 141 3.92 -13.43 29.11
N ASP A 142 3.29 -13.77 30.24
CA ASP A 142 2.93 -15.15 30.58
C ASP A 142 1.84 -15.69 29.63
N GLU A 143 1.81 -17.01 29.45
CA GLU A 143 0.75 -17.65 28.68
C GLU A 143 -0.58 -17.56 29.44
N ILE A 144 -1.58 -16.96 28.80
CA ILE A 144 -2.96 -16.90 29.31
C ILE A 144 -3.76 -17.96 28.56
N TYR A 145 -4.20 -19.00 29.27
CA TYR A 145 -4.98 -20.10 28.71
C TYR A 145 -6.10 -20.52 29.67
N ASP A 146 -7.34 -20.14 29.36
CA ASP A 146 -8.47 -20.46 30.24
C ASP A 146 -9.84 -20.33 29.52
N TRP A 147 -10.89 -20.71 30.24
CA TRP A 147 -12.28 -20.34 29.97
C TRP A 147 -12.63 -19.03 30.67
N PHE A 148 -13.25 -18.12 29.93
CA PHE A 148 -13.67 -16.82 30.42
C PHE A 148 -15.19 -16.66 30.28
N ASP A 149 -15.85 -16.21 31.34
CA ASP A 149 -17.28 -15.94 31.33
C ASP A 149 -17.62 -14.75 30.43
N LEU A 150 -18.59 -14.92 29.53
CA LEU A 150 -19.13 -13.82 28.73
C LEU A 150 -20.00 -12.94 29.63
N LYS A 151 -19.54 -11.72 29.87
CA LYS A 151 -20.33 -10.66 30.47
C LYS A 151 -21.44 -10.24 29.51
N ASN A 152 -22.56 -9.77 30.07
CA ASN A 152 -23.74 -9.29 29.32
C ASN A 152 -24.37 -10.34 28.38
N SER A 153 -24.09 -11.63 28.59
CA SER A 153 -24.74 -12.70 27.84
C SER A 153 -26.09 -13.07 28.45
N ARG A 154 -27.07 -13.46 27.62
CA ARG A 154 -28.39 -13.95 28.07
C ARG A 154 -28.34 -15.34 28.73
N LYS A 155 -27.17 -15.98 28.73
CA LYS A 155 -26.89 -17.30 29.30
C LYS A 155 -25.51 -17.32 29.94
N GLU A 156 -25.27 -18.29 30.83
CA GLU A 156 -23.93 -18.64 31.32
C GLU A 156 -23.09 -19.23 30.17
N SER A 157 -22.59 -18.33 29.34
CA SER A 157 -21.77 -18.62 28.18
C SER A 157 -20.31 -18.36 28.50
N GLN A 158 -19.41 -19.15 27.92
CA GLN A 158 -17.97 -18.97 28.13
C GLN A 158 -17.20 -19.04 26.81
N LEU A 159 -16.06 -18.34 26.77
CA LEU A 159 -15.13 -18.30 25.64
C LEU A 159 -13.78 -18.84 26.11
N ARG A 160 -13.22 -19.79 25.35
CA ARG A 160 -11.90 -20.37 25.61
C ARG A 160 -10.86 -19.68 24.74
N LEU A 161 -9.85 -19.12 25.38
CA LEU A 161 -8.79 -18.35 24.72
C LEU A 161 -7.42 -18.90 25.12
N LYS A 162 -6.46 -18.82 24.20
CA LYS A 162 -5.04 -18.97 24.47
C LYS A 162 -4.32 -17.76 23.90
N MET A 163 -3.49 -17.06 24.68
CA MET A 163 -2.72 -15.94 24.17
C MET A 163 -1.38 -15.77 24.89
N LYS A 164 -0.40 -15.21 24.18
CA LYS A 164 0.90 -14.83 24.72
C LYS A 164 1.38 -13.56 24.03
N PHE A 165 1.75 -12.57 24.84
CA PHE A 165 2.28 -11.30 24.35
C PHE A 165 3.80 -11.30 24.46
N THR A 166 4.47 -10.84 23.40
CA THR A 166 5.91 -10.64 23.37
C THR A 166 6.18 -9.15 23.17
N PRO A 167 6.67 -8.44 24.19
CA PRO A 167 7.06 -7.04 24.06
C PRO A 167 8.08 -6.84 22.94
N CYS A 168 7.99 -5.72 22.23
CA CYS A 168 8.84 -5.42 21.06
C CYS A 168 10.34 -5.53 21.39
N GLU A 169 10.77 -4.96 22.52
CA GLU A 169 12.16 -4.99 23.02
C GLU A 169 12.69 -6.39 23.33
N ASN A 170 11.79 -7.33 23.66
CA ASN A 170 12.15 -8.70 24.02
C ASN A 170 12.01 -9.66 22.83
N ASN A 171 11.47 -9.20 21.70
CA ASN A 171 11.27 -10.04 20.53
C ASN A 171 12.58 -10.16 19.75
N PRO A 172 13.18 -11.38 19.64
CA PRO A 172 14.45 -11.57 18.95
C PRO A 172 14.39 -11.21 17.46
N ILE A 173 13.21 -11.19 16.84
CA ILE A 173 13.02 -10.77 15.44
C ILE A 173 13.48 -9.32 15.22
N TYR A 174 13.30 -8.45 16.21
CA TYR A 174 13.59 -7.01 16.08
C TYR A 174 14.96 -6.60 16.62
N ARG A 175 15.74 -7.57 17.10
CA ARG A 175 17.08 -7.33 17.67
C ARG A 175 18.09 -6.88 16.61
N ASN A 176 17.94 -7.37 15.39
CA ASN A 176 18.77 -7.02 14.24
C ASN A 176 17.89 -6.37 13.16
N GLY A 177 18.50 -5.62 12.24
CA GLY A 177 17.86 -5.20 11.00
C GLY A 177 17.37 -6.40 10.18
N ILE A 178 16.38 -6.21 9.32
CA ILE A 178 15.84 -7.29 8.46
C ILE A 178 16.95 -7.93 7.61
N ALA A 179 17.87 -7.10 7.09
CA ALA A 179 19.01 -7.55 6.30
C ALA A 179 20.09 -8.21 7.16
N GLY A 180 20.22 -7.78 8.43
CA GLY A 180 21.16 -8.33 9.41
C GLY A 180 20.68 -9.59 10.13
N ASP A 181 19.51 -10.14 9.79
CA ASP A 181 19.00 -11.39 10.38
C ASP A 181 19.94 -12.57 10.03
N PRO A 182 20.54 -13.25 11.03
CA PRO A 182 21.41 -14.40 10.78
C PRO A 182 20.71 -15.56 10.06
N GLU A 183 19.40 -15.71 10.23
CA GLU A 183 18.61 -16.72 9.53
C GLU A 183 18.20 -16.27 8.12
N GLN A 184 18.41 -14.99 7.77
CA GLN A 184 18.08 -14.38 6.47
C GLN A 184 16.63 -14.65 6.03
N ARG A 185 15.68 -14.65 6.98
CA ARG A 185 14.29 -15.03 6.70
C ARG A 185 13.44 -13.94 6.06
N GLY A 186 13.99 -12.73 5.90
CA GLY A 186 13.24 -11.56 5.48
C GLY A 186 12.11 -11.23 6.46
N VAL A 187 11.05 -10.62 5.94
CA VAL A 187 9.84 -10.34 6.70
C VAL A 187 9.07 -11.65 6.93
N ARG A 188 8.79 -11.95 8.19
CA ARG A 188 8.07 -13.16 8.62
C ARG A 188 6.56 -12.99 8.47
N ASP A 189 5.84 -14.10 8.42
CA ASP A 189 4.37 -14.15 8.32
C ASP A 189 3.80 -13.43 7.09
N THR A 190 4.33 -13.77 5.91
CA THR A 190 3.91 -13.20 4.62
C THR A 190 3.65 -14.28 3.57
N TYR A 191 2.79 -13.97 2.60
CA TYR A 191 2.34 -14.93 1.59
C TYR A 191 3.46 -15.36 0.63
N PHE A 192 4.29 -14.42 0.19
CA PHE A 192 5.48 -14.72 -0.62
C PHE A 192 6.73 -14.72 0.27
N PRO A 193 7.56 -15.78 0.19
CA PRO A 193 8.80 -15.85 0.94
C PRO A 193 9.85 -14.90 0.34
N VAL A 194 10.90 -14.62 1.11
CA VAL A 194 12.11 -13.99 0.55
C VAL A 194 12.76 -14.91 -0.49
N ARG A 195 13.20 -14.33 -1.59
CA ARG A 195 13.88 -14.97 -2.72
C ARG A 195 15.33 -14.53 -2.77
N LYS A 196 16.23 -15.47 -3.03
CA LYS A 196 17.67 -15.20 -3.10
C LYS A 196 18.15 -15.08 -4.54
N GLY A 197 19.44 -14.81 -4.74
CA GLY A 197 20.05 -14.79 -6.08
C GLY A 197 19.46 -13.76 -7.05
N SER A 198 18.91 -12.66 -6.57
CA SER A 198 18.22 -11.65 -7.39
C SER A 198 19.12 -10.47 -7.75
N GLN A 199 18.67 -9.64 -8.69
CA GLN A 199 19.24 -8.33 -8.98
C GLN A 199 18.14 -7.27 -8.97
N VAL A 200 18.39 -6.15 -8.29
CA VAL A 200 17.46 -5.02 -8.21
C VAL A 200 18.11 -3.78 -8.79
N THR A 201 17.35 -3.04 -9.61
CA THR A 201 17.69 -1.66 -9.99
C THR A 201 16.65 -0.74 -9.36
N LEU A 202 17.12 0.24 -8.58
CA LEU A 202 16.28 1.26 -7.95
C LEU A 202 16.24 2.48 -8.87
N TYR A 203 15.04 2.99 -9.14
CA TYR A 203 14.83 4.14 -10.01
C TYR A 203 14.29 5.33 -9.22
N GLN A 204 14.99 6.43 -9.39
CA GLN A 204 14.59 7.78 -9.00
C GLN A 204 13.99 8.43 -10.24
N ASP A 205 12.70 8.78 -10.18
CA ASP A 205 11.89 9.28 -11.27
C ASP A 205 11.73 8.34 -12.48
N ALA A 206 11.01 8.83 -13.49
CA ALA A 206 10.84 8.13 -14.76
C ALA A 206 12.15 8.10 -15.58
N HIS A 207 13.01 9.11 -15.43
CA HIS A 207 14.25 9.21 -16.19
C HIS A 207 15.32 10.03 -15.47
N VAL A 208 16.60 9.69 -15.67
CA VAL A 208 17.74 10.50 -15.21
C VAL A 208 18.62 10.83 -16.41
N ARG A 209 18.86 12.12 -16.65
CA ARG A 209 19.63 12.59 -17.81
C ARG A 209 21.10 12.20 -17.67
N ALA A 210 21.72 11.75 -18.76
CA ALA A 210 23.15 11.42 -18.79
C ALA A 210 24.06 12.61 -18.44
N GLU A 211 23.61 13.81 -18.77
CA GLU A 211 24.31 15.07 -18.50
C GLU A 211 24.02 15.64 -17.10
N SER A 212 23.19 14.96 -16.31
CA SER A 212 22.83 15.43 -14.98
C SER A 212 24.10 15.47 -14.12
N LYS A 213 24.39 16.65 -13.54
CA LYS A 213 25.60 16.88 -12.73
C LYS A 213 25.40 16.33 -11.31
N THR A 214 25.00 15.08 -11.18
CA THR A 214 24.91 14.45 -9.88
C THR A 214 26.32 14.21 -9.34
N PRO A 215 26.60 14.57 -8.07
CA PRO A 215 27.89 14.31 -7.45
C PRO A 215 28.20 12.80 -7.43
N GLU A 216 29.48 12.45 -7.54
CA GLU A 216 29.93 11.06 -7.47
C GLU A 216 29.65 10.47 -6.09
N ILE A 217 28.95 9.32 -6.05
CA ILE A 217 28.63 8.61 -4.82
C ILE A 217 29.45 7.31 -4.80
N GLN A 218 30.47 7.28 -3.95
CA GLN A 218 31.33 6.12 -3.80
C GLN A 218 30.66 5.02 -2.98
N LEU A 219 30.64 3.80 -3.53
CA LEU A 219 30.17 2.59 -2.90
C LEU A 219 31.34 1.77 -2.33
N ASP A 220 31.00 0.76 -1.54
CA ASP A 220 31.94 -0.28 -1.14
C ASP A 220 32.63 -0.93 -2.36
N GLY A 221 33.91 -1.28 -2.20
CA GLY A 221 34.71 -1.87 -3.27
C GLY A 221 35.27 -0.85 -4.28
N GLY A 222 35.16 0.45 -3.99
CA GLY A 222 35.72 1.51 -4.84
C GLY A 222 34.91 1.80 -6.11
N ARG A 223 33.68 1.30 -6.17
CA ARG A 223 32.73 1.54 -7.27
C ARG A 223 31.95 2.83 -7.03
N PHE A 224 31.21 3.26 -8.05
CA PHE A 224 30.34 4.43 -7.97
C PHE A 224 28.90 4.01 -8.22
N TYR A 225 27.97 4.70 -7.57
CA TYR A 225 26.55 4.52 -7.82
C TYR A 225 26.19 5.05 -9.21
N GLU A 226 25.46 4.26 -9.98
CA GLU A 226 24.96 4.63 -11.31
C GLU A 226 23.44 4.73 -11.25
N GLN A 227 22.89 5.89 -11.62
CA GLN A 227 21.46 6.09 -11.66
C GLN A 227 20.82 5.31 -12.82
N GLY A 228 19.77 4.54 -12.50
CA GLY A 228 18.94 3.88 -13.51
C GLY A 228 18.00 4.86 -14.23
N ARG A 229 17.50 4.47 -15.41
CA ARG A 229 16.54 5.26 -16.21
C ARG A 229 15.26 4.46 -16.43
N CYS A 230 14.28 4.63 -15.55
CA CYS A 230 13.11 3.74 -15.44
C CYS A 230 12.37 3.49 -16.76
N TRP A 231 11.85 4.54 -17.40
CA TRP A 231 11.05 4.40 -18.60
C TRP A 231 11.88 4.03 -19.84
N GLU A 232 13.17 4.37 -19.86
CA GLU A 232 14.10 3.90 -20.89
C GLU A 232 14.30 2.37 -20.77
N ASP A 233 14.57 1.87 -19.55
CA ASP A 233 14.69 0.43 -19.28
C ASP A 233 13.38 -0.32 -19.58
N ILE A 234 12.22 0.23 -19.23
CA ILE A 234 10.91 -0.33 -19.59
C ILE A 234 10.74 -0.38 -21.13
N CYS A 235 11.13 0.68 -21.84
CA CYS A 235 11.05 0.73 -23.30
C CYS A 235 11.94 -0.34 -23.95
N HIS A 236 13.18 -0.49 -23.49
CA HIS A 236 14.08 -1.55 -23.95
C HIS A 236 13.55 -2.95 -23.62
N ALA A 237 13.00 -3.14 -22.43
CA ALA A 237 12.44 -4.41 -21.99
C ALA A 237 11.22 -4.83 -22.82
N ILE A 238 10.29 -3.91 -23.10
CA ILE A 238 9.13 -4.15 -23.98
C ILE A 238 9.59 -4.42 -25.42
N SER A 239 10.52 -3.62 -25.94
CA SER A 239 11.00 -3.75 -27.31
C SER A 239 11.69 -5.10 -27.57
N SER A 240 12.46 -5.58 -26.58
CA SER A 240 13.21 -6.84 -26.63
C SER A 240 12.40 -8.07 -26.20
N ALA A 241 11.14 -7.91 -25.77
CA ALA A 241 10.28 -9.02 -25.39
C ALA A 241 9.94 -9.91 -26.61
N HIS A 242 9.97 -11.23 -26.42
CA HIS A 242 9.72 -12.21 -27.48
C HIS A 242 8.43 -13.01 -27.26
N HIS A 243 7.93 -13.10 -26.03
CA HIS A 243 6.80 -13.97 -25.70
C HIS A 243 5.69 -13.27 -24.94
N MET A 244 5.99 -12.42 -23.97
CA MET A 244 4.99 -11.80 -23.11
C MET A 244 5.32 -10.36 -22.70
N ILE A 245 4.27 -9.54 -22.69
CA ILE A 245 4.24 -8.22 -22.08
C ILE A 245 2.94 -8.10 -21.29
N TYR A 246 3.02 -8.18 -19.97
CA TYR A 246 1.86 -8.06 -19.08
C TYR A 246 1.97 -6.75 -18.30
N ILE A 247 0.94 -5.91 -18.35
CA ILE A 247 0.95 -4.58 -17.72
C ILE A 247 -0.27 -4.44 -16.81
N VAL A 248 -0.03 -3.89 -15.62
CA VAL A 248 -1.05 -3.49 -14.64
C VAL A 248 -0.87 -2.02 -14.37
N GLY A 249 -1.97 -1.27 -14.37
CA GLY A 249 -1.95 0.13 -13.96
C GLY A 249 -3.26 0.55 -13.32
N TRP A 250 -3.17 1.53 -12.42
CA TRP A 250 -4.33 2.30 -12.00
C TRP A 250 -4.84 3.14 -13.18
N SER A 251 -3.92 3.69 -13.97
CA SER A 251 -4.19 4.30 -15.27
C SER A 251 -3.09 3.92 -16.26
N ILE A 252 -3.48 3.64 -17.50
CA ILE A 252 -2.53 3.47 -18.61
C ILE A 252 -2.99 4.42 -19.69
N TYR A 253 -2.11 5.29 -20.18
CA TYR A 253 -2.43 6.20 -21.27
C TYR A 253 -1.65 5.85 -22.53
N HIS A 254 -2.35 5.35 -23.53
CA HIS A 254 -1.73 4.79 -24.73
C HIS A 254 -0.89 5.82 -25.54
N LYS A 255 -1.09 7.13 -25.36
CA LYS A 255 -0.37 8.18 -26.13
C LYS A 255 0.99 8.56 -25.54
N VAL A 256 1.33 8.13 -24.32
CA VAL A 256 2.60 8.52 -23.71
C VAL A 256 3.79 7.96 -24.48
N LYS A 257 4.88 8.72 -24.51
CA LYS A 257 6.19 8.24 -24.99
C LYS A 257 7.09 7.91 -23.80
N LEU A 258 7.74 6.75 -23.87
CA LEU A 258 8.62 6.26 -22.82
C LEU A 258 10.00 6.94 -22.82
N ILE A 259 10.51 7.28 -24.00
CA ILE A 259 11.78 7.99 -24.19
C ILE A 259 11.47 9.37 -24.78
N ARG A 260 11.89 10.45 -24.11
CA ARG A 260 11.66 11.83 -24.56
C ARG A 260 12.93 12.66 -24.61
N GLU A 261 13.82 12.44 -23.64
CA GLU A 261 15.14 13.07 -23.62
C GLU A 261 15.99 12.55 -24.79
N PRO A 262 16.96 13.35 -25.29
CA PRO A 262 17.95 12.87 -26.24
C PRO A 262 18.81 11.77 -25.58
N THR A 263 18.52 10.52 -25.88
CA THR A 263 19.32 9.36 -25.43
C THR A 263 20.19 8.86 -26.58
N GLY A 264 21.01 7.83 -26.33
CA GLY A 264 21.87 7.21 -27.35
C GLY A 264 21.08 6.46 -28.42
N SER A 265 21.41 5.19 -28.66
CA SER A 265 20.67 4.37 -29.62
C SER A 265 19.28 3.97 -29.08
N MET A 266 18.21 4.54 -29.64
CA MET A 266 16.85 4.12 -29.31
C MET A 266 16.57 2.68 -29.76
N PRO A 267 15.82 1.88 -28.96
CA PRO A 267 15.37 0.57 -29.41
C PRO A 267 14.38 0.71 -30.57
N ARG A 268 14.20 -0.37 -31.35
CA ARG A 268 13.23 -0.38 -32.45
C ARG A 268 11.82 -0.11 -31.91
N GLY A 269 11.20 0.97 -32.38
CA GLY A 269 9.89 1.43 -31.93
C GLY A 269 9.91 2.32 -30.68
N GLY A 270 11.09 2.67 -30.15
CA GLY A 270 11.24 3.51 -28.96
C GLY A 270 10.81 4.97 -29.15
N ASP A 271 10.63 5.42 -30.40
CA ASP A 271 10.10 6.73 -30.78
C ASP A 271 8.57 6.78 -30.83
N GLN A 272 7.92 5.61 -30.76
CA GLN A 272 6.47 5.44 -30.84
C GLN A 272 5.79 5.77 -29.50
N THR A 273 4.46 5.92 -29.55
CA THR A 273 3.65 5.92 -28.34
C THR A 273 3.65 4.52 -27.71
N LEU A 274 3.40 4.43 -26.40
CA LEU A 274 3.23 3.17 -25.69
C LEU A 274 2.20 2.27 -26.38
N GLY A 275 1.07 2.84 -26.81
CA GLY A 275 0.00 2.12 -27.49
C GLY A 275 0.45 1.48 -28.80
N ASP A 276 1.17 2.24 -29.62
CA ASP A 276 1.66 1.76 -30.91
C ASP A 276 2.76 0.71 -30.74
N LEU A 277 3.68 0.91 -29.78
CA LEU A 277 4.71 -0.08 -29.44
C LEU A 277 4.07 -1.41 -29.01
N LEU A 278 3.04 -1.36 -28.17
CA LEU A 278 2.34 -2.58 -27.72
C LEU A 278 1.59 -3.28 -28.84
N LYS A 279 0.95 -2.53 -29.76
CA LYS A 279 0.34 -3.12 -30.97
C LYS A 279 1.39 -3.77 -31.85
N TYR A 280 2.49 -3.07 -32.11
CA TYR A 280 3.62 -3.56 -32.89
C TYR A 280 4.16 -4.89 -32.34
N LYS A 281 4.45 -4.97 -31.03
CA LYS A 281 4.90 -6.21 -30.39
C LYS A 281 3.86 -7.32 -30.47
N SER A 282 2.58 -6.97 -30.31
CA SER A 282 1.47 -7.92 -30.42
C SER A 282 1.27 -8.46 -31.84
N GLU A 283 1.65 -7.70 -32.87
CA GLU A 283 1.66 -8.12 -34.28
C GLU A 283 2.86 -9.02 -34.62
N GLU A 284 4.00 -8.85 -33.93
CA GLU A 284 5.14 -9.78 -33.97
C GLU A 284 4.87 -11.14 -33.30
N GLY A 285 3.70 -11.30 -32.66
CA GLY A 285 3.28 -12.54 -32.00
C GLY A 285 3.54 -12.56 -30.49
N VAL A 286 4.02 -11.47 -29.89
CA VAL A 286 4.17 -11.35 -28.44
C VAL A 286 2.79 -11.28 -27.77
N ARG A 287 2.59 -12.04 -26.69
CA ARG A 287 1.33 -11.99 -25.92
C ARG A 287 1.29 -10.73 -25.07
N VAL A 288 0.46 -9.77 -25.47
CA VAL A 288 0.27 -8.51 -24.71
C VAL A 288 -1.05 -8.51 -23.94
N LEU A 289 -0.97 -8.44 -22.60
CA LEU A 289 -2.11 -8.43 -21.68
C LEU A 289 -2.08 -7.17 -20.80
N LEU A 290 -3.16 -6.40 -20.79
CA LEU A 290 -3.29 -5.20 -19.95
C LEU A 290 -4.43 -5.41 -18.95
N LEU A 291 -4.15 -5.18 -17.68
CA LEU A 291 -5.12 -5.17 -16.59
C LEU A 291 -5.19 -3.76 -15.99
N VAL A 292 -6.16 -2.97 -16.45
CA VAL A 292 -6.35 -1.56 -16.06
C VAL A 292 -7.49 -1.50 -15.05
N TRP A 293 -7.41 -0.62 -14.06
CA TRP A 293 -8.56 -0.35 -13.19
C TRP A 293 -9.75 0.20 -13.99
N ASP A 294 -10.97 -0.24 -13.65
CA ASP A 294 -12.23 0.24 -14.25
C ASP A 294 -12.79 1.37 -13.37
N ASP A 295 -12.60 2.61 -13.81
CA ASP A 295 -13.21 3.78 -13.18
C ASP A 295 -14.67 3.87 -13.63
N LYS A 296 -15.56 3.41 -12.75
CA LYS A 296 -17.01 3.39 -13.03
C LYS A 296 -17.60 4.78 -13.29
N THR A 297 -16.90 5.85 -12.92
CA THR A 297 -17.33 7.23 -13.19
C THR A 297 -16.98 7.70 -14.61
N SER A 298 -16.12 6.96 -15.32
CA SER A 298 -15.73 7.20 -16.72
C SER A 298 -16.73 6.67 -17.75
N HIS A 299 -17.79 5.96 -17.31
CA HIS A 299 -18.84 5.47 -18.20
C HIS A 299 -19.81 6.59 -18.60
N SER A 300 -19.97 6.82 -19.90
CA SER A 300 -20.96 7.76 -20.45
C SER A 300 -22.37 7.45 -19.96
N THR A 301 -23.00 8.38 -19.26
CA THR A 301 -24.45 8.32 -19.02
C THR A 301 -25.20 8.82 -20.25
N LEU A 302 -26.47 8.43 -20.41
CA LEU A 302 -27.34 8.70 -21.57
C LEU A 302 -27.55 10.20 -21.90
N PHE A 303 -26.95 11.12 -21.12
CA PHE A 303 -27.12 12.58 -21.19
C PHE A 303 -25.81 13.39 -21.25
N GLY A 304 -24.64 12.77 -21.45
CA GLY A 304 -23.40 13.52 -21.69
C GLY A 304 -22.12 12.75 -21.35
N ASN A 305 -21.02 13.10 -22.01
CA ASN A 305 -19.69 12.61 -21.68
C ASN A 305 -19.22 13.28 -20.38
N THR A 306 -19.12 12.52 -19.29
CA THR A 306 -18.39 12.94 -18.09
C THR A 306 -16.96 12.43 -18.19
N THR A 307 -15.97 13.31 -18.20
CA THR A 307 -14.59 12.97 -17.81
C THR A 307 -14.64 12.37 -16.41
N GLY A 308 -14.08 11.17 -16.22
CA GLY A 308 -14.13 10.46 -14.94
C GLY A 308 -13.64 11.33 -13.79
N VAL A 309 -14.21 11.14 -12.59
CA VAL A 309 -13.94 11.98 -11.41
C VAL A 309 -12.48 11.83 -10.94
N MET A 310 -11.81 10.74 -11.34
CA MET A 310 -10.45 10.40 -10.93
C MET A 310 -9.40 10.58 -12.04
N ASP A 311 -9.74 11.26 -13.15
CA ASP A 311 -8.82 11.57 -14.26
C ASP A 311 -8.00 10.37 -14.79
N THR A 312 -8.69 9.23 -15.01
CA THR A 312 -8.10 8.02 -15.60
C THR A 312 -8.34 7.91 -17.11
N HIS A 313 -7.48 7.16 -17.81
CA HIS A 313 -7.58 6.91 -19.27
C HIS A 313 -8.03 5.47 -19.60
N ASP A 314 -8.72 4.81 -18.70
CA ASP A 314 -9.07 3.40 -18.76
C ASP A 314 -9.92 3.03 -19.99
N GLU A 315 -11.06 3.70 -20.18
CA GLU A 315 -11.98 3.47 -21.29
C GLU A 315 -11.39 3.86 -22.65
N GLU A 316 -10.62 4.96 -22.70
CA GLU A 316 -9.91 5.40 -23.90
C GLU A 316 -8.89 4.36 -24.34
N THR A 317 -8.06 3.88 -23.41
CA THR A 317 -7.05 2.86 -23.66
C THR A 317 -7.68 1.53 -24.08
N ARG A 318 -8.78 1.10 -23.43
CA ARG A 318 -9.52 -0.09 -23.88
C ARG A 318 -10.01 0.05 -25.31
N LYS A 319 -10.60 1.21 -25.67
CA LYS A 319 -11.10 1.48 -27.03
C LYS A 319 -9.98 1.44 -28.05
N PHE A 320 -8.80 2.00 -27.74
CA PHE A 320 -7.64 2.00 -28.62
C PHE A 320 -7.18 0.57 -28.99
N PHE A 321 -7.24 -0.38 -28.06
CA PHE A 321 -6.80 -1.77 -28.29
C PHE A 321 -7.91 -2.71 -28.81
N LYS A 322 -9.18 -2.29 -28.85
CA LYS A 322 -10.35 -3.13 -29.15
C LYS A 322 -10.23 -3.97 -30.43
N HIS A 323 -9.54 -3.45 -31.44
CA HIS A 323 -9.37 -4.09 -32.76
C HIS A 323 -7.94 -4.57 -33.02
N SER A 324 -7.14 -4.75 -31.97
CA SER A 324 -5.78 -5.30 -32.03
C SER A 324 -5.69 -6.66 -31.36
N SER A 325 -4.54 -7.34 -31.48
CA SER A 325 -4.26 -8.58 -30.74
C SER A 325 -3.95 -8.36 -29.25
N VAL A 326 -3.77 -7.10 -28.82
CA VAL A 326 -3.58 -6.71 -27.42
C VAL A 326 -4.87 -6.96 -26.64
N LYS A 327 -4.80 -7.71 -25.53
CA LYS A 327 -5.96 -7.96 -24.67
C LYS A 327 -5.97 -6.97 -23.51
N CYS A 328 -6.75 -5.90 -23.63
CA CYS A 328 -6.99 -4.93 -22.57
C CYS A 328 -8.27 -5.27 -21.79
N VAL A 329 -8.14 -5.49 -20.48
CA VAL A 329 -9.23 -5.81 -19.56
C VAL A 329 -9.35 -4.69 -18.53
N LEU A 330 -10.55 -4.12 -18.42
CA LEU A 330 -10.91 -3.25 -17.31
C LEU A 330 -11.32 -4.12 -16.13
N SER A 331 -10.64 -3.93 -15.01
CA SER A 331 -10.81 -4.65 -13.77
C SER A 331 -11.49 -3.73 -12.76
N PRO A 332 -12.80 -3.87 -12.56
CA PRO A 332 -13.49 -3.18 -11.48
C PRO A 332 -13.07 -3.75 -10.12
N ARG A 333 -12.92 -2.86 -9.15
CA ARG A 333 -12.84 -3.26 -7.76
C ARG A 333 -14.22 -3.74 -7.33
N TYR A 334 -14.30 -4.94 -6.78
CA TYR A 334 -15.52 -5.47 -6.17
C TYR A 334 -15.25 -5.90 -4.75
N GLY A 335 -16.18 -5.58 -3.84
CA GLY A 335 -16.22 -6.25 -2.55
C GLY A 335 -16.37 -7.75 -2.76
N SER A 336 -15.71 -8.55 -1.94
CA SER A 336 -15.91 -10.01 -1.95
C SER A 336 -17.40 -10.33 -1.92
N GLY A 337 -17.86 -11.27 -2.75
CA GLY A 337 -19.26 -11.73 -2.80
C GLY A 337 -19.77 -12.32 -1.47
N LYS A 338 -18.87 -12.47 -0.49
CA LYS A 338 -19.13 -12.92 0.87
C LYS A 338 -19.38 -11.76 1.86
N LEU A 339 -19.33 -10.51 1.40
CA LEU A 339 -19.74 -9.31 2.14
C LEU A 339 -21.23 -9.01 1.89
N GLY A 340 -21.90 -8.32 2.81
CA GLY A 340 -23.26 -7.81 2.58
C GLY A 340 -23.34 -6.79 1.43
N LEU A 341 -24.52 -6.66 0.81
CA LEU A 341 -24.76 -5.84 -0.39
C LEU A 341 -24.27 -4.39 -0.25
N PHE A 342 -24.54 -3.74 0.88
CA PHE A 342 -24.09 -2.37 1.17
C PHE A 342 -22.56 -2.25 1.16
N LYS A 343 -21.86 -3.22 1.78
CA LYS A 343 -20.38 -3.24 1.79
C LYS A 343 -19.80 -3.52 0.41
N GLN A 344 -20.45 -4.34 -0.40
CA GLN A 344 -20.04 -4.56 -1.79
C GLN A 344 -20.18 -3.29 -2.63
N GLN A 345 -21.24 -2.51 -2.43
CA GLN A 345 -21.43 -1.22 -3.10
C GLN A 345 -20.36 -0.20 -2.68
N VAL A 346 -20.06 -0.08 -1.37
CA VAL A 346 -18.98 0.79 -0.88
C VAL A 346 -17.63 0.39 -1.48
N VAL A 347 -17.24 -0.89 -1.40
CA VAL A 347 -15.96 -1.34 -1.98
C VAL A 347 -15.92 -1.13 -3.48
N GLY A 348 -17.04 -1.36 -4.18
CA GLY A 348 -17.11 -1.24 -5.62
C GLY A 348 -17.23 0.20 -6.14
N GLY A 349 -17.52 1.18 -5.29
CA GLY A 349 -17.62 2.59 -5.66
C GLY A 349 -16.49 3.47 -5.09
N ALA A 350 -15.81 3.03 -4.02
CA ALA A 350 -14.85 3.86 -3.30
C ALA A 350 -13.37 3.43 -3.41
N PHE A 351 -13.08 2.16 -3.77
CA PHE A 351 -11.71 1.61 -3.78
C PHE A 351 -11.23 1.24 -5.18
N THR A 352 -9.91 1.23 -5.37
CA THR A 352 -9.28 1.07 -6.68
C THR A 352 -8.37 -0.17 -6.77
N HIS A 353 -7.97 -0.50 -7.99
CA HIS A 353 -6.78 -1.33 -8.21
C HIS A 353 -5.59 -0.42 -8.46
N HIS A 354 -4.66 -0.35 -7.50
CA HIS A 354 -3.63 0.68 -7.48
C HIS A 354 -2.20 0.17 -7.76
N GLN A 355 -2.06 -1.15 -8.01
CA GLN A 355 -0.79 -1.76 -8.44
C GLN A 355 -0.33 -1.20 -9.79
N LYS A 356 0.94 -0.79 -9.89
CA LYS A 356 1.64 -0.45 -11.14
C LYS A 356 2.71 -1.49 -11.40
N CYS A 357 2.60 -2.21 -12.52
CA CYS A 357 3.51 -3.31 -12.82
C CYS A 357 3.69 -3.51 -14.32
N VAL A 358 4.93 -3.78 -14.75
CA VAL A 358 5.27 -4.25 -16.10
C VAL A 358 6.05 -5.55 -15.97
N LEU A 359 5.57 -6.62 -16.60
CA LEU A 359 6.17 -7.95 -16.64
C LEU A 359 6.52 -8.28 -18.08
N VAL A 360 7.79 -8.60 -18.35
CA VAL A 360 8.25 -8.98 -19.68
C VAL A 360 9.20 -10.16 -19.62
N ASP A 361 9.29 -10.92 -20.70
CA ASP A 361 10.40 -11.86 -20.89
C ASP A 361 11.63 -11.13 -21.44
N THR A 362 12.78 -11.26 -20.78
CA THR A 362 14.05 -10.67 -21.20
C THR A 362 15.12 -11.74 -21.39
N GLN A 363 16.27 -11.36 -21.94
CA GLN A 363 17.40 -12.27 -22.16
C GLN A 363 17.95 -12.80 -20.82
N ALA A 364 18.14 -14.11 -20.71
CA ALA A 364 18.86 -14.78 -19.63
C ALA A 364 20.20 -15.33 -20.13
N TYR A 365 20.88 -16.15 -19.32
CA TYR A 365 22.12 -16.80 -19.75
C TYR A 365 21.90 -17.76 -20.95
N GLY A 366 22.83 -17.73 -21.90
CA GLY A 366 22.76 -18.56 -23.11
C GLY A 366 21.61 -18.14 -24.04
N ASN A 367 20.84 -19.12 -24.52
CA ASN A 367 19.68 -18.89 -25.39
C ASN A 367 18.35 -18.84 -24.61
N ASN A 368 18.42 -18.85 -23.27
CA ASN A 368 17.23 -18.83 -22.43
C ASN A 368 16.74 -17.40 -22.20
N ARG A 369 15.49 -17.30 -21.74
CA ARG A 369 14.84 -16.06 -21.33
C ARG A 369 14.39 -16.16 -19.89
N LYS A 370 14.31 -15.03 -19.21
CA LYS A 370 13.85 -14.90 -17.82
C LYS A 370 12.69 -13.93 -17.76
N ILE A 371 11.91 -13.99 -16.68
CA ILE A 371 10.93 -12.95 -16.38
C ILE A 371 11.63 -11.80 -15.67
N THR A 372 11.42 -10.60 -16.18
CA THR A 372 11.80 -9.32 -15.54
C THR A 372 10.53 -8.58 -15.19
N THR A 373 10.51 -7.96 -14.01
CA THR A 373 9.37 -7.15 -13.58
C THR A 373 9.80 -5.76 -13.16
N PHE A 374 8.91 -4.80 -13.37
CA PHE A 374 9.00 -3.43 -12.87
C PHE A 374 7.81 -3.20 -11.95
N ILE A 375 8.03 -2.66 -10.75
CA ILE A 375 6.97 -2.25 -9.81
C ILE A 375 7.37 -0.96 -9.07
N GLY A 376 6.39 -0.17 -8.64
CA GLY A 376 6.63 1.08 -7.90
C GLY A 376 5.42 2.00 -7.93
N GLY A 377 5.67 3.32 -7.84
CA GLY A 377 4.65 4.37 -7.86
C GLY A 377 4.28 4.88 -9.26
N LEU A 378 5.17 4.72 -10.25
CA LEU A 378 4.93 5.20 -11.63
C LEU A 378 3.93 4.33 -12.41
N ASP A 379 2.76 4.90 -12.72
CA ASP A 379 1.88 4.41 -13.79
C ASP A 379 2.43 4.81 -15.16
N LEU A 380 2.16 4.00 -16.20
CA LEU A 380 2.47 4.35 -17.59
C LEU A 380 1.39 5.28 -18.17
N CYS A 381 1.28 6.49 -17.62
CA CYS A 381 0.29 7.50 -18.01
C CYS A 381 0.85 8.94 -18.00
N ASN A 382 0.02 9.91 -18.41
CA ASN A 382 0.35 11.33 -18.49
C ASN A 382 0.81 11.91 -17.14
N GLY A 383 1.68 12.92 -17.19
CA GLY A 383 2.21 13.64 -16.03
C GLY A 383 3.30 12.91 -15.25
N ARG A 384 3.56 11.63 -15.51
CA ARG A 384 4.52 10.80 -14.75
C ARG A 384 5.95 10.89 -15.27
N TYR A 385 6.15 11.30 -16.52
CA TYR A 385 7.50 11.48 -17.05
C TYR A 385 8.12 12.73 -16.45
N ASP A 386 9.19 12.56 -15.69
CA ASP A 386 10.00 13.65 -15.16
C ASP A 386 11.44 13.20 -14.97
N THR A 387 12.28 14.17 -14.61
CA THR A 387 13.68 13.99 -14.24
C THR A 387 13.96 14.71 -12.93
N PRO A 388 15.06 14.41 -12.22
CA PRO A 388 15.43 15.08 -10.96
C PRO A 388 15.61 16.61 -11.08
N GLU A 389 15.71 17.14 -12.30
CA GLU A 389 15.69 18.58 -12.53
C GLU A 389 14.30 19.20 -12.30
N HIS A 390 13.20 18.46 -12.44
CA HIS A 390 11.83 18.91 -12.16
C HIS A 390 11.46 20.25 -12.80
N ARG A 391 11.70 20.42 -14.11
CA ARG A 391 11.44 21.67 -14.86
C ARG A 391 10.01 22.18 -14.67
N LEU A 392 9.81 23.46 -14.33
CA LEU A 392 8.50 24.08 -14.16
C LEU A 392 8.01 24.74 -15.46
N PHE A 393 8.93 25.39 -16.17
CA PHE A 393 8.64 26.28 -17.29
C PHE A 393 9.44 25.97 -18.56
N HIS A 394 10.50 25.17 -18.44
CA HIS A 394 11.32 24.75 -19.58
C HIS A 394 10.76 23.49 -20.24
N ASP A 395 10.96 23.40 -21.55
CA ASP A 395 10.62 22.24 -22.39
C ASP A 395 9.12 21.86 -22.43
N LEU A 396 8.24 22.79 -22.09
CA LEU A 396 6.77 22.59 -22.13
C LEU A 396 6.26 22.29 -23.55
N ASP A 397 6.93 22.84 -24.55
CA ASP A 397 6.64 22.76 -25.98
C ASP A 397 7.52 21.74 -26.72
N THR A 398 8.41 21.03 -26.00
CA THR A 398 9.27 19.96 -26.52
C THR A 398 9.06 18.65 -25.75
N ILE A 399 9.75 18.45 -24.61
CA ILE A 399 9.75 17.20 -23.81
C ILE A 399 8.39 16.92 -23.18
N PHE A 400 7.71 17.97 -22.72
CA PHE A 400 6.39 17.87 -22.09
C PHE A 400 5.25 18.26 -23.04
N LYS A 401 5.55 18.39 -24.34
CA LYS A 401 4.52 18.69 -25.34
C LYS A 401 3.45 17.60 -25.30
N ASP A 402 2.20 18.02 -25.23
CA ASP A 402 1.02 17.14 -25.11
C ASP A 402 0.95 16.33 -23.79
N ASP A 403 1.80 16.65 -22.81
CA ASP A 403 1.86 16.02 -21.49
C ASP A 403 2.19 17.03 -20.37
N VAL A 404 1.61 18.22 -20.46
CA VAL A 404 1.70 19.25 -19.41
C VAL A 404 0.63 18.97 -18.36
N HIS A 405 1.04 18.34 -17.26
CA HIS A 405 0.14 17.99 -16.15
C HIS A 405 0.06 19.09 -15.10
N GLN A 406 -1.15 19.56 -14.77
CA GLN A 406 -1.37 20.56 -13.73
C GLN A 406 -2.83 20.53 -13.22
N PRO A 407 -3.14 19.68 -12.22
CA PRO A 407 -4.50 19.52 -11.69
C PRO A 407 -4.87 20.52 -10.59
N THR A 408 -3.93 21.35 -10.13
CA THR A 408 -4.18 22.35 -9.07
C THR A 408 -4.94 23.56 -9.58
N PHE A 409 -4.72 23.92 -10.85
CA PHE A 409 -5.30 25.11 -11.47
C PHE A 409 -6.43 24.73 -12.44
N PRO A 410 -7.35 25.67 -12.76
CA PRO A 410 -8.39 25.42 -13.74
C PRO A 410 -7.82 25.03 -15.11
N ALA A 411 -8.60 24.26 -15.87
CA ALA A 411 -8.25 23.87 -17.23
C ALA A 411 -7.85 25.10 -18.09
N GLY A 412 -6.74 24.96 -18.82
CA GLY A 412 -6.14 26.02 -19.64
C GLY A 412 -4.93 26.72 -19.02
N THR A 413 -4.63 26.52 -17.74
CA THR A 413 -3.36 26.95 -17.14
C THR A 413 -2.29 25.89 -17.35
N LYS A 414 -1.33 26.14 -18.24
CA LYS A 414 -0.24 25.19 -18.56
C LYS A 414 1.06 25.44 -17.79
N ALA A 415 1.18 26.56 -17.08
CA ALA A 415 2.39 26.94 -16.37
C ALA A 415 2.10 27.46 -14.95
N PRO A 416 2.94 27.11 -13.95
CA PRO A 416 3.94 26.04 -14.00
C PRO A 416 3.26 24.68 -14.22
N ARG A 417 3.91 23.74 -14.91
CA ARG A 417 3.50 22.33 -14.80
C ARG A 417 3.72 21.85 -13.36
N GLN A 418 3.06 20.78 -12.94
CA GLN A 418 3.36 20.10 -11.70
C GLN A 418 4.46 19.04 -11.95
N PRO A 419 5.67 19.20 -11.41
CA PRO A 419 6.68 18.15 -11.45
C PRO A 419 6.27 16.92 -10.66
N TRP A 420 6.81 15.77 -11.03
CA TRP A 420 6.44 14.46 -10.50
C TRP A 420 7.68 13.72 -10.00
N HIS A 421 7.85 13.70 -8.68
CA HIS A 421 8.89 12.93 -8.00
C HIS A 421 8.33 11.56 -7.58
N ASP A 422 8.98 10.48 -8.00
CA ASP A 422 8.49 9.12 -7.74
C ASP A 422 9.60 8.07 -7.69
N LEU A 423 9.25 6.88 -7.18
CA LEU A 423 10.16 5.76 -7.01
C LEU A 423 9.63 4.53 -7.76
N HIS A 424 10.55 3.80 -8.39
CA HIS A 424 10.26 2.54 -9.06
C HIS A 424 11.42 1.57 -8.92
N CYS A 425 11.21 0.30 -9.24
CA CYS A 425 12.29 -0.67 -9.27
C CYS A 425 12.11 -1.69 -10.39
N LYS A 426 13.24 -2.23 -10.87
CA LYS A 426 13.33 -3.43 -11.71
C LYS A 426 13.83 -4.58 -10.86
N ILE A 427 13.21 -5.74 -11.03
CA ILE A 427 13.56 -6.98 -10.33
C ILE A 427 13.81 -8.06 -11.38
N ASP A 428 15.02 -8.61 -11.32
CA ASP A 428 15.43 -9.83 -12.02
C ASP A 428 15.71 -10.92 -11.00
N GLY A 429 15.28 -12.15 -11.28
CA GLY A 429 15.46 -13.31 -10.40
C GLY A 429 14.15 -13.94 -9.94
N PRO A 430 14.17 -14.83 -8.94
CA PRO A 430 12.99 -15.61 -8.55
C PRO A 430 11.80 -14.75 -8.09
N ALA A 431 12.04 -13.58 -7.48
CA ALA A 431 10.97 -12.67 -7.03
C ALA A 431 10.12 -12.10 -8.18
N ALA A 432 10.65 -12.02 -9.41
CA ALA A 432 9.87 -11.60 -10.57
C ALA A 432 8.71 -12.58 -10.87
N TYR A 433 8.88 -13.86 -10.53
CA TYR A 433 7.84 -14.89 -10.72
C TYR A 433 6.74 -14.80 -9.66
N ASP A 434 7.02 -14.27 -8.47
CA ASP A 434 5.97 -13.97 -7.48
C ASP A 434 5.06 -12.83 -7.97
N VAL A 435 5.63 -11.82 -8.64
CA VAL A 435 4.87 -10.76 -9.30
C VAL A 435 4.05 -11.31 -10.47
N LEU A 436 4.60 -12.26 -11.25
CA LEU A 436 3.84 -12.99 -12.27
C LEU A 436 2.66 -13.77 -11.67
N VAL A 437 2.87 -14.51 -10.58
CA VAL A 437 1.78 -15.22 -9.87
C VAL A 437 0.70 -14.23 -9.45
N ASN A 438 1.06 -13.06 -8.91
CA ASN A 438 0.10 -12.00 -8.60
C ASN A 438 -0.71 -11.57 -9.84
N PHE A 439 -0.05 -11.31 -10.96
CA PHE A 439 -0.73 -10.95 -12.22
C PHE A 439 -1.71 -12.04 -12.66
N GLU A 440 -1.27 -13.29 -12.72
CA GLU A 440 -2.11 -14.40 -13.17
C GLU A 440 -3.33 -14.62 -12.27
N GLN A 441 -3.14 -14.54 -10.95
CA GLN A 441 -4.23 -14.67 -9.97
C GLN A 441 -5.30 -13.59 -10.18
N ARG A 442 -4.89 -12.35 -10.46
CA ARG A 442 -5.80 -11.23 -10.75
C ARG A 442 -6.45 -11.35 -12.13
N TRP A 443 -5.68 -11.71 -13.14
CA TRP A 443 -6.17 -11.90 -14.51
C TRP A 443 -7.32 -12.93 -14.55
N ARG A 444 -7.10 -14.11 -13.97
CA ARG A 444 -8.12 -15.17 -13.86
C ARG A 444 -9.37 -14.72 -13.11
N LYS A 445 -9.26 -13.74 -12.20
CA LYS A 445 -10.42 -13.17 -11.51
C LYS A 445 -11.19 -12.20 -12.40
N ALA A 446 -10.48 -11.32 -13.09
CA ALA A 446 -11.06 -10.30 -13.94
C ALA A 446 -11.75 -10.88 -15.19
N THR A 447 -11.24 -11.99 -15.75
CA THR A 447 -11.80 -12.60 -16.97
C THR A 447 -12.93 -13.62 -16.73
N ARG A 448 -13.22 -13.97 -15.47
CA ARG A 448 -14.22 -15.00 -15.08
C ARG A 448 -15.61 -14.81 -15.69
N PHE A 449 -16.10 -13.58 -15.81
CA PHE A 449 -17.44 -13.31 -16.34
C PHE A 449 -17.53 -13.48 -17.86
N ARG A 450 -16.41 -13.36 -18.60
CA ARG A 450 -16.39 -13.66 -20.04
C ARG A 450 -16.68 -15.14 -20.27
N GLU A 451 -16.17 -16.04 -19.43
CA GLU A 451 -16.48 -17.48 -19.50
C GLU A 451 -17.99 -17.75 -19.44
N PHE A 452 -18.72 -17.11 -18.51
CA PHE A 452 -20.18 -17.30 -18.38
C PHE A 452 -20.99 -16.73 -19.56
N ALA A 453 -20.59 -15.58 -20.12
CA ALA A 453 -21.26 -15.01 -21.30
C ALA A 453 -21.09 -15.89 -22.55
N PHE A 454 -19.98 -16.63 -22.66
CA PHE A 454 -19.75 -17.59 -23.73
C PHE A 454 -20.43 -18.95 -23.49
N VAL A 455 -20.64 -19.38 -22.23
CA VAL A 455 -21.36 -20.63 -21.91
C VAL A 455 -22.83 -20.64 -22.41
N ALA A 456 -23.45 -19.47 -22.57
CA ALA A 456 -24.78 -19.36 -23.20
C ALA A 456 -24.76 -19.68 -24.72
N LYS A 457 -23.58 -19.72 -25.37
CA LYS A 457 -23.37 -20.22 -26.74
C LYS A 457 -22.69 -21.60 -26.66
N ARG A 458 -23.46 -22.64 -26.96
CA ARG A 458 -23.08 -24.05 -26.86
C ARG A 458 -21.74 -24.41 -27.54
N ILE A 459 -20.99 -25.28 -26.84
CA ILE A 459 -19.84 -26.12 -27.25
C ILE A 459 -18.48 -25.40 -27.38
N ALA A 460 -17.71 -25.42 -26.30
CA ALA A 460 -16.40 -26.09 -26.16
C ALA A 460 -15.77 -25.68 -24.81
N HIS A 461 -15.17 -26.63 -24.09
CA HIS A 461 -14.30 -26.34 -22.94
C HIS A 461 -13.10 -25.51 -23.42
N TRP A 462 -13.19 -24.19 -23.34
CA TRP A 462 -12.06 -23.30 -23.55
C TRP A 462 -11.62 -22.81 -22.17
N GLU A 463 -10.52 -23.38 -21.66
CA GLU A 463 -9.71 -22.66 -20.66
C GLU A 463 -9.29 -21.32 -21.29
N ASP A 464 -9.32 -20.22 -20.54
CA ASP A 464 -8.81 -18.92 -20.98
C ASP A 464 -7.31 -19.02 -21.33
N ASP A 465 -6.98 -19.37 -22.58
CA ASP A 465 -5.62 -19.51 -23.15
C ASP A 465 -4.92 -18.16 -23.41
N SER A 466 -5.28 -17.14 -22.62
CA SER A 466 -4.62 -15.84 -22.66
C SER A 466 -3.28 -15.85 -21.93
N LEU A 467 -3.21 -16.51 -20.78
CA LEU A 467 -2.00 -16.64 -19.98
C LEU A 467 -1.08 -17.69 -20.58
N LEU A 468 0.19 -17.33 -20.76
CA LEU A 468 1.20 -18.30 -21.21
C LEU A 468 1.50 -19.30 -20.10
N LYS A 469 1.54 -20.58 -20.45
CA LYS A 469 2.03 -21.65 -19.58
C LYS A 469 3.56 -21.71 -19.71
N ILE A 470 4.26 -20.82 -19.00
CA ILE A 470 5.71 -20.60 -19.17
C ILE A 470 6.54 -21.85 -18.88
N ASP A 471 6.04 -22.73 -18.00
CA ASP A 471 6.60 -24.04 -17.68
C ASP A 471 6.64 -25.00 -18.88
N ARG A 472 5.84 -24.74 -19.92
CA ARG A 472 5.80 -25.53 -21.15
C ARG A 472 6.69 -24.96 -22.26
N ILE A 473 7.33 -23.81 -22.03
CA ILE A 473 8.20 -23.14 -22.99
C ILE A 473 9.64 -23.39 -22.55
N SER A 474 10.31 -24.37 -23.17
CA SER A 474 11.58 -24.92 -22.67
C SER A 474 12.76 -23.94 -22.62
N TRP A 475 12.65 -22.79 -23.28
CA TRP A 475 13.68 -21.74 -23.30
C TRP A 475 13.31 -20.52 -22.46
N ILE A 476 12.17 -20.53 -21.73
CA ILE A 476 11.90 -19.57 -20.66
C ILE A 476 12.20 -20.29 -19.35
N LEU A 477 13.09 -19.71 -18.53
CA LEU A 477 13.37 -20.24 -17.21
C LEU A 477 12.09 -20.22 -16.38
N SER A 478 11.79 -21.34 -15.71
CA SER A 478 10.59 -21.49 -14.92
C SER A 478 10.89 -22.29 -13.65
N PRO A 479 10.23 -22.01 -12.52
CA PRO A 479 10.36 -22.82 -11.31
C PRO A 479 10.07 -24.29 -11.57
N THR A 480 10.86 -25.19 -10.96
CA THR A 480 10.80 -26.66 -11.11
C THR A 480 9.40 -27.24 -10.80
N ASN A 481 8.61 -26.55 -9.97
CA ASN A 481 7.21 -26.87 -9.69
C ASN A 481 6.34 -25.62 -9.93
N HIS A 482 6.20 -25.20 -11.18
CA HIS A 482 5.31 -24.09 -11.53
C HIS A 482 3.89 -24.35 -11.03
N VAL A 483 3.20 -23.28 -10.61
CA VAL A 483 1.88 -23.31 -9.94
C VAL A 483 0.95 -24.34 -10.56
N GLN A 484 0.53 -25.34 -9.78
CA GLN A 484 -0.47 -26.32 -10.23
C GLN A 484 -1.85 -25.64 -10.33
N VAL A 485 -2.24 -25.29 -11.55
CA VAL A 485 -3.49 -24.58 -11.91
C VAL A 485 -4.77 -25.35 -11.51
N ASN A 486 -4.66 -26.65 -11.23
CA ASN A 486 -5.78 -27.53 -10.85
C ASN A 486 -5.94 -27.73 -9.33
N ALA A 487 -5.13 -27.08 -8.50
CA ALA A 487 -5.28 -27.14 -7.05
C ALA A 487 -6.43 -26.24 -6.57
N ALA A 488 -7.05 -26.60 -5.43
CA ALA A 488 -8.14 -25.82 -4.82
C ALA A 488 -7.74 -24.37 -4.46
N HIS A 489 -6.44 -24.09 -4.42
CA HIS A 489 -5.78 -22.82 -4.11
C HIS A 489 -4.38 -22.79 -4.76
N THR A 490 -3.79 -21.61 -4.87
CA THR A 490 -2.42 -21.41 -5.38
C THR A 490 -1.40 -21.78 -4.31
N VAL A 491 -0.47 -22.67 -4.67
CA VAL A 491 0.71 -22.98 -3.86
C VAL A 491 1.87 -22.16 -4.39
N VAL A 492 2.47 -21.33 -3.54
CA VAL A 492 3.64 -20.53 -3.89
C VAL A 492 4.86 -21.46 -4.01
N PRO A 493 5.59 -21.45 -5.14
CA PRO A 493 6.79 -22.28 -5.30
C PRO A 493 7.85 -21.94 -4.25
N ARG A 494 8.65 -22.94 -3.85
CA ARG A 494 9.86 -22.70 -3.04
C ARG A 494 10.91 -21.95 -3.86
N ASP A 495 11.92 -21.40 -3.18
CA ASP A 495 13.02 -20.73 -3.85
C ASP A 495 13.76 -21.72 -4.76
N ASP A 496 14.10 -21.28 -5.97
CA ASP A 496 14.65 -22.15 -7.02
C ASP A 496 15.95 -21.53 -7.57
N PRO A 497 17.11 -22.15 -7.28
CA PRO A 497 18.41 -21.70 -7.78
C PRO A 497 18.50 -21.59 -9.31
N LEU A 498 17.66 -22.30 -10.07
CA LEU A 498 17.61 -22.18 -11.54
C LEU A 498 17.22 -20.78 -12.02
N LEU A 499 16.55 -20.01 -11.15
CA LEU A 499 16.08 -18.66 -11.45
C LEU A 499 17.03 -17.58 -10.94
N HIS A 500 18.12 -17.96 -10.27
CA HIS A 500 19.12 -17.01 -9.78
C HIS A 500 19.80 -16.31 -10.96
N VAL A 501 19.88 -14.99 -10.87
CA VAL A 501 20.60 -14.12 -11.81
C VAL A 501 21.93 -13.62 -11.24
N SER A 502 22.15 -13.81 -9.94
CA SER A 502 23.40 -13.55 -9.24
C SER A 502 23.71 -14.70 -8.27
N SER A 503 24.98 -15.00 -8.05
CA SER A 503 25.41 -16.03 -7.10
C SER A 503 25.37 -15.51 -5.67
N GLU A 504 25.14 -16.37 -4.69
CA GLU A 504 25.15 -15.95 -3.27
C GLU A 504 26.48 -15.35 -2.80
N ASP A 505 27.60 -15.71 -3.43
CA ASP A 505 28.93 -15.15 -3.14
C ASP A 505 29.20 -13.80 -3.82
N ASP A 506 28.32 -13.36 -4.73
CA ASP A 506 28.44 -12.08 -5.41
C ASP A 506 28.06 -10.94 -4.45
N PRO A 507 28.94 -9.96 -4.20
CA PRO A 507 28.62 -8.80 -3.37
C PRO A 507 27.39 -8.02 -3.83
N ASP A 508 27.07 -8.07 -5.13
CA ASP A 508 25.92 -7.39 -5.72
C ASP A 508 24.61 -8.16 -5.64
N ASN A 509 24.63 -9.40 -5.14
CA ASN A 509 23.42 -10.20 -4.97
C ASN A 509 22.38 -9.47 -4.12
N TRP A 510 21.11 -9.72 -4.44
CA TRP A 510 19.96 -9.22 -3.68
C TRP A 510 19.09 -10.36 -3.19
N HIS A 511 18.60 -10.18 -1.96
CA HIS A 511 17.44 -10.90 -1.46
C HIS A 511 16.22 -10.00 -1.59
N VAL A 512 15.15 -10.52 -2.19
CA VAL A 512 13.95 -9.76 -2.54
C VAL A 512 12.70 -10.50 -2.09
N GLN A 513 11.76 -9.79 -1.50
CA GLN A 513 10.48 -10.33 -1.05
C GLN A 513 9.34 -9.47 -1.56
N ILE A 514 8.29 -10.12 -2.09
CA ILE A 514 7.11 -9.43 -2.61
C ILE A 514 6.02 -9.34 -1.54
N PHE A 515 5.39 -8.18 -1.42
CA PHE A 515 4.31 -7.90 -0.49
C PHE A 515 3.10 -7.35 -1.23
N ARG A 516 1.90 -7.59 -0.68
CA ARG A 516 0.63 -7.11 -1.23
C ARG A 516 -0.33 -6.64 -0.14
N SER A 517 -1.21 -5.75 -0.57
CA SER A 517 -2.51 -5.52 0.03
C SER A 517 -3.54 -6.01 -0.97
N ILE A 518 -4.19 -7.15 -0.71
CA ILE A 518 -5.18 -7.71 -1.63
C ILE A 518 -6.12 -8.68 -0.91
N ASP A 519 -7.34 -8.84 -1.41
CA ASP A 519 -8.30 -9.81 -0.86
C ASP A 519 -8.84 -10.79 -1.91
N SER A 520 -9.52 -11.83 -1.42
CA SER A 520 -10.21 -12.84 -2.22
C SER A 520 -11.27 -12.29 -3.19
N GLY A 521 -11.68 -11.03 -3.05
CA GLY A 521 -12.51 -10.31 -4.01
C GLY A 521 -11.76 -9.97 -5.30
N SER A 522 -10.47 -9.68 -5.22
CA SER A 522 -9.64 -9.18 -6.32
C SER A 522 -8.79 -10.23 -7.05
N LEU A 523 -8.77 -11.48 -6.56
CA LEU A 523 -7.99 -12.54 -7.19
C LEU A 523 -8.67 -13.92 -7.15
N LYS A 524 -8.16 -14.85 -7.96
CA LYS A 524 -8.47 -16.30 -7.91
C LYS A 524 -7.20 -17.03 -7.46
N GLY A 525 -7.33 -17.94 -6.50
CA GLY A 525 -6.21 -18.72 -5.98
C GLY A 525 -6.05 -18.71 -4.46
N PHE A 526 -6.71 -17.80 -3.74
CA PHE A 526 -6.72 -17.89 -2.28
C PHE A 526 -7.48 -19.12 -1.77
N PRO A 527 -7.02 -19.72 -0.66
CA PRO A 527 -7.67 -20.87 -0.06
C PRO A 527 -9.07 -20.53 0.44
N LYS A 528 -9.91 -21.57 0.50
CA LYS A 528 -11.29 -21.46 0.98
C LYS A 528 -11.42 -21.81 2.46
N THR A 529 -10.46 -22.57 3.00
CA THR A 529 -10.43 -23.04 4.38
C THR A 529 -9.40 -22.24 5.18
N VAL A 530 -9.65 -22.08 6.47
CA VAL A 530 -8.88 -21.17 7.34
C VAL A 530 -7.52 -21.74 7.70
N ASP A 531 -7.44 -23.06 7.93
CA ASP A 531 -6.19 -23.80 8.14
C ASP A 531 -5.16 -23.52 7.04
N VAL A 532 -5.56 -23.66 5.77
CA VAL A 532 -4.66 -23.39 4.63
C VAL A 532 -4.39 -21.89 4.49
N ALA A 533 -5.34 -21.01 4.82
CA ALA A 533 -5.11 -19.57 4.82
C ALA A 533 -4.04 -19.18 5.85
N GLU A 534 -4.12 -19.71 7.06
CA GLU A 534 -3.14 -19.50 8.14
C GLU A 534 -1.77 -20.06 7.77
N GLU A 535 -1.70 -21.27 7.18
CA GLU A 535 -0.44 -21.85 6.67
C GLU A 535 0.22 -21.00 5.58
N GLN A 536 -0.57 -20.23 4.83
CA GLN A 536 -0.10 -19.27 3.83
C GLN A 536 0.03 -17.83 4.37
N HIS A 537 -0.03 -17.65 5.70
CA HIS A 537 0.08 -16.37 6.39
C HIS A 537 -0.96 -15.32 5.93
N LEU A 538 -2.16 -15.76 5.57
CA LEU A 538 -3.28 -14.92 5.19
C LEU A 538 -4.22 -14.71 6.38
N VAL A 539 -4.80 -13.51 6.47
CA VAL A 539 -5.80 -13.20 7.50
C VAL A 539 -7.18 -13.56 6.98
N THR A 540 -7.93 -14.33 7.76
CA THR A 540 -9.37 -14.49 7.52
C THR A 540 -10.14 -13.55 8.44
N ALA A 541 -10.97 -12.68 7.87
CA ALA A 541 -11.87 -11.81 8.63
C ALA A 541 -13.31 -12.05 8.18
N LYS A 542 -14.15 -12.59 9.08
CA LYS A 542 -15.48 -13.11 8.76
C LYS A 542 -15.42 -14.18 7.67
N ASN A 543 -15.73 -13.81 6.42
CA ASN A 543 -15.76 -14.75 5.30
C ASN A 543 -14.71 -14.42 4.22
N MET A 544 -13.91 -13.37 4.43
CA MET A 544 -12.96 -12.84 3.46
C MET A 544 -11.53 -13.19 3.84
N VAL A 545 -10.79 -13.76 2.89
CA VAL A 545 -9.34 -13.95 3.01
C VAL A 545 -8.65 -12.69 2.50
N ILE A 546 -7.74 -12.15 3.29
CA ILE A 546 -7.06 -10.86 3.12
C ILE A 546 -5.56 -11.08 3.29
N GLU A 547 -4.78 -10.57 2.37
CA GLU A 547 -3.35 -10.37 2.52
C GLU A 547 -3.07 -8.91 2.88
N LYS A 548 -2.33 -8.70 3.96
CA LYS A 548 -1.89 -7.38 4.45
C LYS A 548 -0.37 -7.34 4.67
N SER A 549 0.37 -8.07 3.84
CA SER A 549 1.81 -8.29 4.00
C SER A 549 2.63 -7.01 3.82
N ILE A 550 2.12 -6.00 3.10
CA ILE A 550 2.75 -4.67 3.03
C ILE A 550 2.80 -4.03 4.42
N GLN A 551 1.67 -3.98 5.14
CA GLN A 551 1.64 -3.41 6.48
C GLN A 551 2.56 -4.20 7.43
N THR A 552 2.55 -5.53 7.34
CA THR A 552 3.48 -6.39 8.10
C THR A 552 4.95 -6.04 7.81
N ALA A 553 5.32 -5.84 6.54
CA ALA A 553 6.67 -5.49 6.14
C ALA A 553 7.11 -4.14 6.70
N TYR A 554 6.25 -3.12 6.61
CA TYR A 554 6.54 -1.81 7.20
C TYR A 554 6.72 -1.90 8.73
N ILE A 555 5.81 -2.59 9.44
CA ILE A 555 5.90 -2.75 10.91
C ILE A 555 7.20 -3.45 11.29
N GLN A 556 7.53 -4.59 10.68
CA GLN A 556 8.75 -5.33 11.03
C GLN A 556 10.02 -4.53 10.67
N ALA A 557 10.05 -3.85 9.52
CA ALA A 557 11.18 -3.01 9.14
C ALA A 557 11.39 -1.84 10.12
N ILE A 558 10.32 -1.16 10.54
CA ILE A 558 10.39 -0.08 11.54
C ILE A 558 10.85 -0.62 12.89
N ARG A 559 10.27 -1.72 13.37
CA ARG A 559 10.64 -2.33 14.65
C ARG A 559 12.07 -2.83 14.68
N SER A 560 12.60 -3.32 13.56
CA SER A 560 13.98 -3.77 13.41
C SER A 560 15.00 -2.63 13.22
N ALA A 561 14.56 -1.41 12.90
CA ALA A 561 15.45 -0.28 12.63
C ALA A 561 16.31 0.10 13.85
N GLN A 562 17.59 0.41 13.58
CA GLN A 562 18.61 0.68 14.59
C GLN A 562 19.21 2.08 14.53
N HIS A 563 19.35 2.68 13.34
CA HIS A 563 20.07 3.93 13.11
C HIS A 563 19.15 5.05 12.61
N PHE A 564 18.47 4.86 11.47
CA PHE A 564 17.58 5.85 10.91
C PHE A 564 16.55 5.26 9.95
N ILE A 565 15.49 6.03 9.69
CA ILE A 565 14.49 5.72 8.68
C ILE A 565 14.30 6.93 7.76
N TYR A 566 14.30 6.69 6.45
CA TYR A 566 13.98 7.69 5.43
C TYR A 566 12.76 7.24 4.63
N ILE A 567 11.72 8.05 4.59
CA ILE A 567 10.44 7.75 3.94
C ILE A 567 10.14 8.83 2.92
N GLU A 568 9.73 8.41 1.73
CA GLU A 568 9.06 9.28 0.77
C GLU A 568 7.68 8.68 0.47
N ASN A 569 6.61 9.45 0.72
CA ASN A 569 5.26 8.94 0.54
C ASN A 569 4.27 10.03 0.09
N GLN A 570 3.32 9.69 -0.78
CA GLN A 570 2.25 10.60 -1.19
C GLN A 570 1.30 10.95 -0.03
N TYR A 571 1.03 9.99 0.86
CA TYR A 571 0.18 10.22 2.04
C TYR A 571 0.90 9.74 3.29
N PHE A 572 0.61 10.40 4.40
CA PHE A 572 1.13 10.01 5.71
C PHE A 572 0.03 10.15 6.78
N ILE A 573 -0.83 9.14 6.85
CA ILE A 573 -2.06 9.11 7.65
C ILE A 573 -2.19 7.74 8.33
N GLY A 574 -2.38 7.72 9.63
CA GLY A 574 -2.68 6.46 10.32
C GLY A 574 -2.62 6.53 11.84
N SER A 575 -2.89 5.38 12.43
CA SER A 575 -2.98 5.18 13.88
C SER A 575 -4.03 6.08 14.53
N SER A 576 -5.19 6.21 13.87
CA SER A 576 -6.24 7.15 14.31
C SER A 576 -6.84 6.85 15.67
N TYR A 577 -6.68 5.62 16.17
CA TYR A 577 -7.07 5.26 17.53
C TYR A 577 -6.35 6.09 18.61
N ALA A 578 -5.24 6.75 18.26
CA ALA A 578 -4.46 7.62 19.13
C ALA A 578 -4.62 9.12 18.81
N TRP A 579 -5.56 9.49 17.94
CA TRP A 579 -5.88 10.90 17.67
C TRP A 579 -6.90 11.44 18.66
N SER A 580 -7.07 12.77 18.65
CA SER A 580 -8.17 13.42 19.37
C SER A 580 -9.54 13.16 18.74
N TYR A 581 -9.57 12.91 17.43
CA TYR A 581 -10.77 12.56 16.68
C TYR A 581 -11.08 11.07 16.84
N GLU A 582 -12.30 10.75 17.28
CA GLU A 582 -12.68 9.36 17.50
C GLU A 582 -13.24 8.68 16.25
N ASN A 583 -12.90 7.40 16.06
CA ASN A 583 -13.49 6.50 15.06
C ASN A 583 -13.24 6.87 13.57
N ALA A 584 -12.17 7.59 13.25
CA ALA A 584 -11.81 7.88 11.84
C ALA A 584 -11.52 6.60 11.01
N GLY A 585 -11.15 5.49 11.67
CA GLY A 585 -10.95 4.19 11.03
C GLY A 585 -9.64 4.05 10.24
N ALA A 586 -8.66 4.94 10.45
CA ALA A 586 -7.31 4.86 9.92
C ALA A 586 -6.38 4.03 10.82
N ASP A 587 -6.76 2.77 11.06
CA ASP A 587 -6.18 1.91 12.10
C ASP A 587 -4.78 1.34 11.79
N ASN A 588 -4.15 1.67 10.66
CA ASN A 588 -2.81 1.19 10.34
C ASN A 588 -1.78 1.67 11.37
N LEU A 589 -0.78 0.83 11.68
CA LEU A 589 0.15 1.09 12.79
C LEU A 589 1.38 1.92 12.40
N ILE A 590 1.55 2.27 11.13
CA ILE A 590 2.84 2.77 10.63
C ILE A 590 3.29 4.06 11.35
N PRO A 591 2.45 5.10 11.51
CA PRO A 591 2.84 6.30 12.25
C PRO A 591 3.17 6.04 13.72
N MET A 592 2.36 5.23 14.42
CA MET A 592 2.60 4.92 15.83
C MET A 592 3.88 4.07 16.02
N GLU A 593 4.16 3.10 15.14
CA GLU A 593 5.39 2.30 15.21
C GLU A 593 6.64 3.16 15.04
N LEU A 594 6.61 4.16 14.15
CA LEU A 594 7.71 5.13 14.00
C LEU A 594 7.89 5.95 15.29
N ALA A 595 6.81 6.50 15.83
CA ALA A 595 6.86 7.29 17.06
C ALA A 595 7.35 6.47 18.26
N GLN A 596 6.88 5.23 18.41
CA GLN A 596 7.33 4.33 19.48
C GLN A 596 8.76 3.85 19.28
N LYS A 597 9.22 3.64 18.04
CA LYS A 597 10.62 3.36 17.74
C LYS A 597 11.51 4.52 18.21
N ILE A 598 11.18 5.76 17.83
CA ILE A 598 11.92 6.94 18.32
C ILE A 598 11.88 7.03 19.85
N ALA A 599 10.70 6.89 20.45
CA ALA A 599 10.55 6.94 21.91
C ALA A 599 11.38 5.87 22.62
N SER A 600 11.45 4.65 22.09
CA SER A 600 12.29 3.58 22.63
C SER A 600 13.78 3.91 22.57
N LYS A 601 14.26 4.49 21.45
CA LYS A 601 15.65 4.91 21.27
C LYS A 601 16.02 6.05 22.23
N ILE A 602 15.11 7.01 22.41
CA ILE A 602 15.26 8.09 23.41
C ILE A 602 15.38 7.52 24.83
N ARG A 603 14.48 6.61 25.23
CA ARG A 603 14.50 5.98 26.55
C ARG A 603 15.77 5.17 26.81
N ASN A 604 16.34 4.58 25.75
CA ASN A 604 17.60 3.84 25.81
C ASN A 604 18.84 4.73 25.65
N ASN A 605 18.68 6.05 25.50
CA ASN A 605 19.77 6.99 25.21
C ASN A 605 20.59 6.60 23.96
N GLU A 606 19.89 6.08 22.95
CA GLU A 606 20.44 5.71 21.65
C GLU A 606 20.05 6.76 20.60
N ARG A 607 20.99 7.10 19.73
CA ARG A 607 20.70 8.05 18.66
C ARG A 607 19.87 7.38 17.56
N PHE A 608 18.83 8.07 17.11
CA PHE A 608 17.97 7.62 16.01
C PHE A 608 17.30 8.82 15.33
N SER A 609 17.08 8.75 14.03
CA SER A 609 16.38 9.81 13.29
C SER A 609 15.39 9.24 12.27
N VAL A 610 14.31 9.98 12.04
CA VAL A 610 13.29 9.68 11.03
C VAL A 610 13.07 10.91 10.18
N TYR A 611 13.17 10.72 8.88
CA TYR A 611 12.99 11.73 7.85
C TYR A 611 11.82 11.34 6.97
N VAL A 612 10.82 12.20 6.83
CA VAL A 612 9.61 11.92 6.05
C VAL A 612 9.43 13.03 5.01
N VAL A 613 9.43 12.66 3.72
CA VAL A 613 9.16 13.56 2.60
C VAL A 613 7.77 13.24 2.04
N ILE A 614 6.90 14.24 2.04
CA ILE A 614 5.50 14.15 1.59
C ILE A 614 5.21 15.30 0.64
N PRO A 615 4.16 15.24 -0.21
CA PRO A 615 3.83 16.37 -1.05
C PRO A 615 3.40 17.57 -0.19
N MET A 616 3.59 18.79 -0.71
CA MET A 616 3.18 20.00 0.02
C MET A 616 1.66 19.98 0.30
N TRP A 617 0.88 19.48 -0.66
CA TRP A 617 -0.50 19.07 -0.48
C TRP A 617 -0.81 17.88 -1.40
N PRO A 618 -1.81 17.03 -1.08
CA PRO A 618 -2.34 16.01 -1.98
C PRO A 618 -2.79 16.59 -3.33
N GLU A 619 -2.51 15.90 -4.43
CA GLU A 619 -2.89 16.34 -5.78
C GLU A 619 -4.37 16.73 -5.90
N GLY A 620 -4.61 17.83 -6.60
CA GLY A 620 -5.91 18.47 -6.74
C GLY A 620 -5.90 19.91 -6.25
N ILE A 621 -7.09 20.50 -6.12
CA ILE A 621 -7.27 21.89 -5.68
C ILE A 621 -7.11 21.95 -4.15
N PRO A 622 -6.12 22.69 -3.60
CA PRO A 622 -5.82 22.73 -2.16
C PRO A 622 -6.96 23.20 -1.29
N THR A 623 -7.83 24.07 -1.82
CA THR A 623 -9.01 24.60 -1.12
C THR A 623 -10.23 23.69 -1.19
N SER A 624 -10.18 22.59 -1.93
CA SER A 624 -11.28 21.63 -2.01
C SER A 624 -11.48 20.90 -0.69
N ALA A 625 -12.73 20.52 -0.40
CA ALA A 625 -13.07 19.79 0.83
C ALA A 625 -12.25 18.50 0.98
N THR A 626 -12.06 17.74 -0.10
CA THR A 626 -11.31 16.48 -0.08
C THR A 626 -9.84 16.69 0.30
N VAL A 627 -9.16 17.67 -0.31
CA VAL A 627 -7.74 17.94 0.02
C VAL A 627 -7.61 18.48 1.44
N GLN A 628 -8.51 19.36 1.87
CA GLN A 628 -8.53 19.88 3.24
C GLN A 628 -8.80 18.79 4.28
N GLU A 629 -9.64 17.80 3.97
CA GLU A 629 -9.90 16.65 4.84
C GLU A 629 -8.66 15.77 5.02
N ILE A 630 -7.97 15.47 3.92
CA ILE A 630 -6.75 14.65 3.94
C ILE A 630 -5.64 15.35 4.75
N LEU A 631 -5.48 16.66 4.56
CA LEU A 631 -4.53 17.47 5.33
C LEU A 631 -4.89 17.52 6.82
N TYR A 632 -6.19 17.50 7.15
CA TYR A 632 -6.65 17.40 8.54
C TYR A 632 -6.19 16.09 9.17
N TRP A 633 -6.41 14.93 8.52
CA TRP A 633 -5.93 13.63 9.02
C TRP A 633 -4.41 13.54 9.12
N GLN A 634 -3.69 14.13 8.16
CA GLN A 634 -2.23 14.21 8.20
C GLN A 634 -1.76 15.03 9.42
N SER A 635 -2.40 16.16 9.71
CA SER A 635 -2.03 16.97 10.88
C SER A 635 -2.30 16.25 12.20
N GLN A 636 -3.43 15.54 12.32
CA GLN A 636 -3.73 14.70 13.50
C GLN A 636 -2.68 13.59 13.68
N THR A 637 -2.22 12.99 12.57
CA THR A 637 -1.16 11.97 12.59
C THR A 637 0.17 12.56 13.08
N MET A 638 0.58 13.70 12.54
CA MET A 638 1.83 14.37 12.93
C MET A 638 1.82 14.81 14.40
N GLU A 639 0.71 15.41 14.85
CA GLU A 639 0.54 15.85 16.23
C GLU A 639 0.63 14.68 17.22
N MET A 640 -0.04 13.57 16.93
CA MET A 640 0.08 12.34 17.72
C MET A 640 1.53 11.85 17.81
N MET A 641 2.25 11.79 16.69
CA MET A 641 3.63 11.31 16.68
C MET A 641 4.57 12.23 17.46
N TYR A 642 4.48 13.54 17.25
CA TYR A 642 5.29 14.51 17.98
C TYR A 642 4.99 14.50 19.47
N GLY A 643 3.72 14.32 19.87
CA GLY A 643 3.32 14.15 21.27
C GLY A 643 4.02 12.95 21.94
N VAL A 644 4.04 11.79 21.28
CA VAL A 644 4.74 10.59 21.78
C VAL A 644 6.25 10.84 21.94
N VAL A 645 6.88 11.48 20.95
CA VAL A 645 8.31 11.82 20.99
C VAL A 645 8.61 12.82 22.11
N ALA A 646 7.85 13.90 22.21
CA ALA A 646 7.99 14.93 23.24
C ALA A 646 7.82 14.34 24.65
N GLN A 647 6.86 13.44 24.84
CA GLN A 647 6.67 12.73 26.11
C GLN A 647 7.89 11.89 26.46
N ALA A 648 8.50 11.19 25.50
CA ALA A 648 9.73 10.42 25.72
C ALA A 648 10.91 11.33 26.15
N ILE A 649 11.13 12.44 25.44
CA ILE A 649 12.17 13.44 25.76
C ILE A 649 12.01 13.95 27.19
N LYS A 650 10.79 14.36 27.56
CA LYS A 650 10.48 14.87 28.90
C LYS A 650 10.66 13.80 29.98
N SER A 651 10.22 12.58 29.72
CA SER A 651 10.35 11.47 30.68
C SER A 651 11.81 11.16 31.01
N MET A 652 12.71 11.38 30.04
CA MET A 652 14.16 11.21 30.18
C MET A 652 14.88 12.50 30.60
N GLN A 653 14.16 13.61 30.78
CA GLN A 653 14.70 14.93 31.16
C GLN A 653 15.81 15.42 30.22
N LEU A 654 15.69 15.13 28.92
CA LEU A 654 16.67 15.54 27.92
C LEU A 654 16.41 16.99 27.47
N ASN A 655 17.47 17.75 27.27
CA ASN A 655 17.41 19.05 26.59
C ASN A 655 17.50 18.83 25.08
N ALA A 656 16.42 18.35 24.47
CA ALA A 656 16.31 18.07 23.05
C ALA A 656 14.94 18.48 22.53
N HIS A 657 14.86 18.80 21.24
CA HIS A 657 13.61 19.13 20.57
C HIS A 657 13.05 17.90 19.83
N PRO A 658 11.72 17.70 19.69
CA PRO A 658 11.17 16.58 18.92
C PRO A 658 11.70 16.49 17.48
N GLN A 659 11.96 17.65 16.85
CA GLN A 659 12.56 17.73 15.50
C GLN A 659 14.06 17.36 15.44
N ASP A 660 14.71 17.08 16.57
CA ASP A 660 16.03 16.41 16.56
C ASP A 660 15.89 14.93 16.15
N TYR A 661 14.69 14.35 16.23
CA TYR A 661 14.44 12.92 15.97
C TYR A 661 13.45 12.67 14.82
N LEU A 662 12.38 13.45 14.71
CA LEU A 662 11.33 13.27 13.70
C LEU A 662 11.18 14.53 12.86
N ASN A 663 11.32 14.41 11.54
CA ASN A 663 11.24 15.55 10.64
C ASN A 663 10.36 15.27 9.42
N PHE A 664 9.50 16.23 9.10
CA PHE A 664 8.66 16.23 7.91
C PHE A 664 9.11 17.33 6.93
N TYR A 665 9.18 16.97 5.67
CA TYR A 665 9.60 17.81 4.56
C TYR A 665 8.60 17.70 3.40
N CYS A 666 8.65 18.67 2.50
CA CYS A 666 8.06 18.57 1.17
C CYS A 666 9.06 19.06 0.12
N LEU A 667 8.74 18.87 -1.15
CA LEU A 667 9.59 19.31 -2.25
C LEU A 667 8.97 20.52 -2.96
N GLY A 668 9.81 21.45 -3.38
CA GLY A 668 9.38 22.57 -4.20
C GLY A 668 10.53 23.14 -5.01
N LYS A 669 10.15 23.84 -6.08
CA LYS A 669 11.11 24.44 -7.00
C LYS A 669 10.79 25.90 -7.26
N ARG A 670 11.84 26.68 -7.49
CA ARG A 670 11.76 27.97 -8.18
C ARG A 670 12.59 27.92 -9.45
N GLU A 671 12.06 28.46 -10.55
CA GLU A 671 12.74 28.43 -11.86
C GLU A 671 12.49 29.70 -12.66
N HIS A 672 13.52 30.26 -13.29
CA HIS A 672 13.33 31.36 -14.22
C HIS A 672 12.48 30.93 -15.43
N MET A 673 11.62 31.82 -15.93
CA MET A 673 10.94 31.60 -17.20
C MET A 673 11.96 31.70 -18.36
N PRO A 674 11.87 30.85 -19.40
CA PRO A 674 12.72 30.96 -20.57
C PRO A 674 12.46 32.27 -21.36
N PHE A 675 13.52 32.89 -21.88
CA PHE A 675 13.49 34.23 -22.51
C PHE A 675 12.52 34.36 -23.71
N ASN A 676 12.26 33.27 -24.45
CA ASN A 676 11.45 33.28 -25.68
C ASN A 676 9.94 33.10 -25.46
N ASN A 677 9.50 32.75 -24.25
CA ASN A 677 8.08 32.43 -23.98
C ASN A 677 7.24 33.61 -23.46
N ASN A 678 7.79 34.83 -23.40
CA ASN A 678 7.00 36.01 -23.04
C ASN A 678 5.91 36.38 -24.08
N GLN A 679 5.93 35.77 -25.29
CA GLN A 679 4.93 36.02 -26.35
C GLN A 679 3.93 34.86 -26.55
N SER A 680 4.24 33.63 -26.14
CA SER A 680 3.42 32.42 -26.42
C SER A 680 2.28 32.19 -25.41
N PHE A 681 2.29 32.87 -24.26
CA PHE A 681 1.27 32.75 -23.21
C PHE A 681 0.21 33.87 -23.20
N ALA A 682 0.13 34.70 -24.26
CA ALA A 682 -0.71 35.90 -24.28
C ALA A 682 -2.22 35.63 -24.10
N ASP A 683 -2.70 34.42 -24.42
CA ASP A 683 -4.10 33.98 -24.27
C ASP A 683 -4.32 33.02 -23.08
N GLU A 684 -3.30 32.69 -22.28
CA GLU A 684 -3.40 31.72 -21.17
C GLU A 684 -3.60 32.39 -19.80
N LYS A 685 -4.37 31.75 -18.91
CA LYS A 685 -4.60 32.26 -17.54
C LYS A 685 -3.32 32.12 -16.69
N VAL A 686 -2.67 33.26 -16.43
CA VAL A 686 -1.47 33.35 -15.59
C VAL A 686 -1.82 33.07 -14.12
N SER A 687 -1.17 32.09 -13.51
CA SER A 687 -1.31 31.77 -12.09
C SER A 687 -0.40 32.65 -11.21
N GLU A 688 -0.75 32.84 -9.94
CA GLU A 688 0.16 33.51 -8.98
C GLU A 688 1.49 32.73 -8.84
N SER A 689 1.45 31.39 -8.92
CA SER A 689 2.64 30.54 -8.94
C SER A 689 3.58 30.83 -10.12
N GLN A 690 3.03 31.15 -11.30
CA GLN A 690 3.84 31.59 -12.45
C GLN A 690 4.49 32.96 -12.20
N LYS A 691 3.75 33.90 -11.59
CA LYS A 691 4.27 35.23 -11.21
C LYS A 691 5.41 35.15 -10.20
N PHE A 692 5.29 34.28 -9.19
CA PHE A 692 6.35 34.05 -8.19
C PHE A 692 7.39 33.01 -8.62
N LYS A 693 7.20 32.40 -9.80
CA LYS A 693 8.11 31.46 -10.46
C LYS A 693 8.39 30.23 -9.59
N ARG A 694 7.36 29.69 -8.96
CA ARG A 694 7.48 28.60 -7.98
C ARG A 694 6.31 27.63 -8.06
N PHE A 695 6.56 26.37 -7.72
CA PHE A 695 5.52 25.37 -7.47
C PHE A 695 6.08 24.22 -6.63
N MET A 696 5.19 23.41 -6.03
CA MET A 696 5.63 22.17 -5.40
C MET A 696 6.14 21.18 -6.45
N ILE A 697 7.10 20.35 -6.08
CA ILE A 697 7.39 19.11 -6.78
C ILE A 697 6.50 18.06 -6.09
N TYR A 698 5.65 17.39 -6.86
CA TYR A 698 4.69 16.47 -6.29
C TYR A 698 5.36 15.15 -5.93
N VAL A 699 5.41 14.84 -4.64
CA VAL A 699 5.93 13.58 -4.13
C VAL A 699 4.85 12.52 -4.28
N HIS A 700 4.94 11.75 -5.36
CA HIS A 700 4.11 10.57 -5.58
C HIS A 700 4.81 9.26 -5.16
N ALA A 701 6.07 9.33 -4.72
CA ALA A 701 6.81 8.21 -4.16
C ALA A 701 5.99 7.37 -3.16
N LYS A 702 6.33 6.08 -3.07
CA LYS A 702 5.92 5.18 -1.97
C LYS A 702 7.08 4.26 -1.61
N GLY A 703 8.02 4.77 -0.81
CA GLY A 703 9.20 4.04 -0.40
C GLY A 703 9.64 4.30 1.03
N MET A 704 10.46 3.38 1.54
CA MET A 704 11.11 3.50 2.85
C MET A 704 12.50 2.85 2.79
N ILE A 705 13.51 3.57 3.26
CA ILE A 705 14.88 3.09 3.45
C ILE A 705 15.15 3.00 4.95
N VAL A 706 15.72 1.89 5.38
CA VAL A 706 16.05 1.61 6.78
C VAL A 706 17.53 1.30 6.88
N ASP A 707 18.23 2.10 7.68
CA ASP A 707 19.64 1.90 8.05
C ASP A 707 20.63 1.75 6.87
N ASP A 708 20.27 2.27 5.69
CA ASP A 708 21.00 2.10 4.41
C ASP A 708 21.27 0.64 3.99
N GLU A 709 20.58 -0.35 4.57
CA GLU A 709 20.73 -1.78 4.23
C GLU A 709 19.45 -2.43 3.69
N TYR A 710 18.28 -1.87 3.99
CA TYR A 710 16.98 -2.41 3.56
C TYR A 710 16.12 -1.32 2.91
N VAL A 711 15.44 -1.67 1.83
CA VAL A 711 14.57 -0.75 1.08
C VAL A 711 13.23 -1.42 0.77
N ILE A 712 12.15 -0.65 0.91
CA ILE A 712 10.80 -0.97 0.41
C ILE A 712 10.45 0.02 -0.70
N VAL A 713 9.99 -0.48 -1.85
CA VAL A 713 9.42 0.33 -2.95
C VAL A 713 8.15 -0.35 -3.46
N GLY A 714 7.10 0.43 -3.72
CA GLY A 714 5.85 -0.13 -4.23
C GLY A 714 4.83 0.93 -4.60
N SER A 715 3.56 0.53 -4.58
CA SER A 715 2.41 1.40 -4.88
C SER A 715 1.66 1.89 -3.64
N ALA A 716 1.95 1.31 -2.47
CA ALA A 716 1.17 1.51 -1.24
C ALA A 716 1.51 2.80 -0.51
N ASN A 717 0.52 3.67 -0.37
CA ASN A 717 0.66 4.88 0.44
C ASN A 717 0.62 4.57 1.94
N ILE A 718 1.15 5.44 2.79
CA ILE A 718 0.95 5.34 4.25
C ILE A 718 -0.42 5.96 4.56
N ASN A 719 -1.47 5.18 4.29
CA ASN A 719 -2.85 5.46 4.63
C ASN A 719 -3.64 4.14 4.79
N GLN A 720 -4.85 4.21 5.32
CA GLN A 720 -5.66 3.01 5.53
C GLN A 720 -6.06 2.37 4.21
N ARG A 721 -6.36 3.17 3.18
CA ARG A 721 -6.66 2.72 1.82
C ARG A 721 -5.66 1.69 1.29
N SER A 722 -4.37 1.91 1.52
CA SER A 722 -3.30 1.03 1.04
C SER A 722 -2.93 -0.06 2.04
N MET A 723 -2.96 0.22 3.35
CA MET A 723 -2.44 -0.68 4.38
C MET A 723 -3.44 -1.74 4.86
N ALA A 724 -4.73 -1.56 4.61
CA ALA A 724 -5.79 -2.43 5.15
C ALA A 724 -5.84 -3.84 4.51
N GLY A 725 -5.28 -4.03 3.32
CA GLY A 725 -5.40 -5.29 2.55
C GLY A 725 -6.76 -5.48 1.85
N SER A 726 -7.85 -4.96 2.42
CA SER A 726 -9.21 -5.11 1.90
C SER A 726 -9.80 -3.84 1.26
N LYS A 727 -9.04 -2.74 1.17
CA LYS A 727 -9.46 -1.49 0.52
C LYS A 727 -8.92 -1.48 -0.92
N ASP A 728 -7.90 -0.68 -1.23
CA ASP A 728 -7.23 -0.69 -2.54
C ASP A 728 -6.31 -1.91 -2.64
N THR A 729 -6.07 -2.38 -3.87
CA THR A 729 -5.07 -3.42 -4.09
C THR A 729 -3.71 -2.82 -4.40
N GLU A 730 -2.68 -3.22 -3.65
CA GLU A 730 -1.33 -2.67 -3.75
C GLU A 730 -0.29 -3.79 -3.92
N ILE A 731 0.91 -3.42 -4.35
CA ILE A 731 2.08 -4.30 -4.42
C ILE A 731 3.33 -3.52 -4.02
N ALA A 732 4.25 -4.17 -3.33
CA ALA A 732 5.57 -3.63 -3.00
C ALA A 732 6.60 -4.75 -3.00
N MET A 733 7.87 -4.38 -3.14
CA MET A 733 8.99 -5.25 -2.77
C MET A 733 9.67 -4.71 -1.52
N GLY A 734 10.26 -5.60 -0.74
CA GLY A 734 11.34 -5.26 0.17
C GLY A 734 12.60 -6.03 -0.22
N SER A 735 13.75 -5.38 -0.15
CA SER A 735 15.00 -5.97 -0.61
C SER A 735 16.22 -5.47 0.16
N TYR A 736 17.26 -6.30 0.20
CA TYR A 736 18.57 -5.96 0.73
C TYR A 736 19.68 -6.73 0.02
N GLN A 737 20.91 -6.22 0.13
CA GLN A 737 22.10 -6.92 -0.31
C GLN A 737 22.76 -7.61 0.90
N PRO A 738 22.82 -8.96 0.97
CA PRO A 738 23.28 -9.68 2.17
C PRO A 738 24.74 -9.37 2.54
N HIS A 739 25.56 -8.95 1.57
CA HIS A 739 26.95 -8.55 1.78
C HIS A 739 27.13 -7.10 2.22
N HIS A 740 26.08 -6.27 2.14
CA HIS A 740 26.11 -4.85 2.50
C HIS A 740 25.12 -4.57 3.65
N THR A 741 25.39 -5.19 4.80
CA THR A 741 24.59 -5.04 6.02
C THR A 741 25.49 -4.64 7.20
N TRP A 742 24.91 -3.99 8.20
CA TRP A 742 25.61 -3.67 9.45
C TRP A 742 26.15 -4.93 10.12
N ALA A 743 25.39 -6.03 10.09
CA ALA A 743 25.80 -7.31 10.67
C ALA A 743 27.01 -7.93 9.95
N ALA A 744 27.03 -7.93 8.61
CA ALA A 744 28.12 -8.48 7.82
C ALA A 744 29.38 -7.61 7.85
N LYS A 745 29.21 -6.29 7.74
CA LYS A 745 30.32 -5.32 7.61
C LYS A 745 30.87 -4.83 8.94
N LYS A 746 30.06 -4.86 10.01
CA LYS A 746 30.37 -4.26 11.33
C LYS A 746 30.69 -2.77 11.26
N ARG A 747 30.17 -2.10 10.24
CA ARG A 747 30.24 -0.65 9.97
C ARG A 747 29.08 -0.28 9.04
N HIS A 748 28.89 1.02 8.81
CA HIS A 748 27.90 1.52 7.86
C HIS A 748 28.08 0.86 6.48
N PRO A 749 27.05 0.17 5.97
CA PRO A 749 27.12 -0.45 4.65
C PRO A 749 26.95 0.59 3.55
N HIS A 750 27.89 0.64 2.60
CA HIS A 750 27.80 1.51 1.42
C HIS A 750 27.47 0.69 0.17
N GLY A 751 26.36 -0.05 0.21
CA GLY A 751 25.82 -0.79 -0.93
C GLY A 751 24.96 0.09 -1.84
N GLN A 752 24.19 -0.53 -2.73
CA GLN A 752 23.26 0.13 -3.62
C GLN A 752 22.13 0.86 -2.88
N VAL A 753 21.68 0.36 -1.73
CA VAL A 753 20.66 1.06 -0.90
C VAL A 753 21.18 2.40 -0.39
N TYR A 754 22.41 2.43 0.15
CA TYR A 754 23.13 3.66 0.50
C TYR A 754 23.29 4.58 -0.72
N GLY A 755 23.72 4.04 -1.85
CA GLY A 755 23.90 4.80 -3.09
C GLY A 755 22.61 5.47 -3.55
N TYR A 756 21.51 4.74 -3.53
CA TYR A 756 20.19 5.22 -3.87
C TYR A 756 19.73 6.35 -2.94
N ARG A 757 19.86 6.16 -1.62
CA ARG A 757 19.51 7.18 -0.62
C ARG A 757 20.36 8.45 -0.76
N MET A 758 21.66 8.31 -0.99
CA MET A 758 22.55 9.44 -1.29
C MET A 758 22.17 10.13 -2.61
N SER A 759 21.71 9.41 -3.64
CA SER A 759 21.26 9.99 -4.91
C SER A 759 19.98 10.82 -4.74
N LEU A 760 19.01 10.32 -3.96
CA LEU A 760 17.81 11.07 -3.58
C LEU A 760 18.19 12.33 -2.80
N TRP A 761 19.12 12.23 -1.84
CA TRP A 761 19.59 13.39 -1.09
C TRP A 761 20.38 14.38 -1.94
N ALA A 762 21.13 13.91 -2.93
CA ALA A 762 21.84 14.79 -3.86
C ALA A 762 20.86 15.65 -4.69
N GLU A 763 19.73 15.06 -5.11
CA GLU A 763 18.64 15.80 -5.73
C GLU A 763 18.02 16.80 -4.74
N HIS A 764 17.54 16.31 -3.60
CA HIS A 764 16.73 17.10 -2.67
C HIS A 764 17.53 18.21 -1.98
N LEU A 765 18.79 17.96 -1.64
CA LEU A 765 19.66 18.91 -0.94
C LEU A 765 20.57 19.70 -1.89
N GLY A 766 20.63 19.31 -3.17
CA GLY A 766 21.45 19.95 -4.21
C GLY A 766 22.96 19.80 -4.04
N MET A 767 23.41 19.10 -3.00
CA MET A 767 24.83 18.83 -2.70
C MET A 767 24.96 17.63 -1.77
N LEU A 768 26.16 17.06 -1.69
CA LEU A 768 26.49 15.99 -0.74
C LEU A 768 27.57 16.45 0.23
N GLU A 769 27.22 16.45 1.52
CA GLU A 769 28.14 16.74 2.61
C GLU A 769 28.52 15.48 3.39
N LYS A 770 29.62 15.55 4.14
CA LYS A 770 30.14 14.40 4.90
C LYS A 770 29.13 13.87 5.93
N CYS A 771 28.38 14.75 6.60
CA CYS A 771 27.41 14.35 7.62
C CYS A 771 26.24 13.54 7.05
N TYR A 772 25.96 13.63 5.74
CA TYR A 772 24.91 12.82 5.10
C TYR A 772 25.27 11.35 4.96
N LYS A 773 26.53 10.99 5.26
CA LYS A 773 26.94 9.60 5.37
C LYS A 773 26.40 8.95 6.65
N ASP A 774 26.08 9.73 7.68
CA ASP A 774 25.64 9.24 8.99
C ASP A 774 24.28 9.90 9.36
N PRO A 775 23.16 9.50 8.72
CA PRO A 775 21.87 10.17 8.84
C PRO A 775 21.28 10.14 10.26
N GLU A 776 21.67 9.18 11.08
CA GLU A 776 21.26 9.13 12.48
C GLU A 776 21.78 10.33 13.26
N THR A 777 22.91 10.94 12.88
CA THR A 777 23.57 11.95 13.72
C THR A 777 22.76 13.25 13.88
N LEU A 778 22.93 13.91 15.02
CA LEU A 778 22.30 15.23 15.26
C LEU A 778 22.86 16.31 14.31
N GLU A 779 24.14 16.20 13.96
CA GLU A 779 24.79 17.08 12.98
C GLU A 779 24.09 16.99 11.62
N CYS A 780 23.85 15.77 11.13
CA CYS A 780 23.13 15.53 9.89
C CYS A 780 21.71 16.14 9.94
N VAL A 781 20.92 15.81 10.98
CA VAL A 781 19.55 16.35 11.13
C VAL A 781 19.54 17.88 11.13
N LYS A 782 20.42 18.51 11.91
CA LYS A 782 20.51 19.98 11.95
C LYS A 782 20.88 20.59 10.60
N ASN A 783 21.78 19.95 9.86
CA ASN A 783 22.18 20.45 8.55
C ASN A 783 21.05 20.33 7.52
N VAL A 784 20.38 19.17 7.46
CA VAL A 784 19.20 18.95 6.61
C VAL A 784 18.10 19.96 6.96
N ASN A 785 17.78 20.14 8.24
CA ASN A 785 16.78 21.11 8.70
C ASN A 785 17.14 22.55 8.34
N ARG A 786 18.41 22.93 8.49
CA ARG A 786 18.88 24.27 8.10
C ARG A 786 18.64 24.54 6.61
N ILE A 787 19.01 23.61 5.73
CA ILE A 787 18.78 23.73 4.28
C ILE A 787 17.29 23.83 3.98
N ALA A 788 16.48 22.95 4.57
CA ALA A 788 15.04 22.91 4.38
C ALA A 788 14.34 24.21 4.84
N GLU A 789 14.79 24.82 5.93
CA GLU A 789 14.31 26.11 6.43
C GLU A 789 14.75 27.30 5.58
N GLU A 790 16.01 27.33 5.16
CA GLU A 790 16.52 28.35 4.25
C GLU A 790 15.78 28.30 2.91
N ASN A 791 15.55 27.09 2.37
CA ASN A 791 14.79 26.91 1.15
C ASN A 791 13.34 27.31 1.33
N TRP A 792 12.68 27.02 2.45
CA TRP A 792 11.32 27.52 2.70
C TRP A 792 11.26 29.04 2.67
N LYS A 793 12.21 29.73 3.33
CA LYS A 793 12.32 31.20 3.31
C LYS A 793 12.51 31.73 1.89
N ARG A 794 13.37 31.10 1.09
CA ARG A 794 13.59 31.47 -0.33
C ARG A 794 12.37 31.14 -1.18
N TYR A 795 11.69 30.03 -0.92
CA TYR A 795 10.50 29.57 -1.63
C TYR A 795 9.37 30.59 -1.46
N THR A 796 9.13 31.05 -0.23
CA THR A 796 8.03 31.98 0.08
C THR A 796 8.34 33.45 -0.22
N ASN A 797 9.61 33.83 -0.38
CA ASN A 797 10.02 35.21 -0.67
C ASN A 797 9.41 35.74 -2.00
N PRO A 798 8.77 36.93 -1.99
CA PRO A 798 8.30 37.58 -3.21
C PRO A 798 9.39 37.80 -4.27
N GLU A 799 10.61 38.12 -3.85
CA GLU A 799 11.75 38.25 -4.75
C GLU A 799 12.32 36.88 -5.13
N TYR A 800 12.72 36.73 -6.39
CA TYR A 800 13.25 35.47 -6.88
C TYR A 800 14.65 35.20 -6.33
N THR A 801 14.81 34.02 -5.72
CA THR A 801 16.10 33.46 -5.34
C THR A 801 16.12 31.97 -5.65
N THR A 802 17.25 31.47 -6.16
CA THR A 802 17.40 30.05 -6.44
C THR A 802 17.47 29.26 -5.12
N LEU A 803 16.76 28.14 -5.08
CA LEU A 803 16.79 27.20 -3.96
C LEU A 803 18.08 26.38 -4.00
N GLN A 804 18.51 25.87 -2.86
CA GLN A 804 19.54 24.85 -2.80
C GLN A 804 18.87 23.47 -2.84
N GLY A 805 18.92 22.78 -3.98
CA GLY A 805 18.10 21.59 -4.18
C GLY A 805 16.61 21.92 -4.12
N HIS A 806 15.81 20.96 -3.65
CA HIS A 806 14.34 21.01 -3.68
C HIS A 806 13.68 20.84 -2.30
N LEU A 807 14.44 20.41 -1.28
CA LEU A 807 13.89 20.08 0.03
C LEU A 807 13.42 21.34 0.76
N LEU A 808 12.16 21.36 1.15
CA LEU A 808 11.52 22.38 1.96
C LEU A 808 11.14 21.79 3.31
N ARG A 809 11.29 22.56 4.38
CA ARG A 809 10.67 22.22 5.66
C ARG A 809 9.16 22.15 5.43
N TYR A 810 8.50 21.06 5.84
CA TYR A 810 7.05 21.02 5.77
C TYR A 810 6.51 22.14 6.69
N PRO A 811 5.55 22.97 6.24
CA PRO A 811 5.30 24.30 6.80
C PRO A 811 4.55 24.31 8.14
N LEU A 812 5.11 23.60 9.11
CA LEU A 812 4.63 23.43 10.47
C LEU A 812 5.66 23.93 11.48
N GLN A 813 5.13 24.54 12.53
CA GLN A 813 5.79 24.78 13.80
C GLN A 813 5.43 23.65 14.77
N VAL A 814 6.45 23.13 15.45
CA VAL A 814 6.33 22.12 16.51
C VAL A 814 6.94 22.74 17.75
N ASP A 815 6.27 22.62 18.89
CA ASP A 815 6.80 23.06 20.19
C ASP A 815 7.38 21.89 21.01
N ASP A 816 7.96 22.21 22.18
CA ASP A 816 8.57 21.22 23.08
C ASP A 816 7.56 20.22 23.66
N ASP A 817 6.26 20.52 23.57
CA ASP A 817 5.18 19.63 24.00
C ASP A 817 4.69 18.71 22.86
N GLY A 818 5.16 18.94 21.64
CA GLY A 818 4.78 18.19 20.44
C GLY A 818 3.51 18.72 19.77
N ASN A 819 2.99 19.88 20.18
CA ASN A 819 1.82 20.48 19.52
C ASN A 819 2.22 21.00 18.14
N VAL A 820 1.32 20.84 17.17
CA VAL A 820 1.54 21.21 15.77
C VAL A 820 0.72 22.43 15.39
N LYS A 821 1.37 23.45 14.83
CA LYS A 821 0.75 24.69 14.32
C LYS A 821 1.27 25.02 12.93
N PRO A 822 0.55 25.79 12.10
CA PRO A 822 1.13 26.33 10.88
C PRO A 822 2.30 27.27 11.23
N LEU A 823 3.26 27.41 10.32
CA LEU A 823 4.31 28.42 10.47
C LEU A 823 3.69 29.84 10.59
N PRO A 824 4.29 30.75 11.38
CA PRO A 824 3.78 32.11 11.53
C PRO A 824 3.62 32.82 10.18
N ASN A 825 2.45 33.44 9.97
CA ASN A 825 2.03 34.09 8.71
C ASN A 825 1.75 33.15 7.52
N TYR A 826 1.77 31.83 7.73
CA TYR A 826 1.48 30.83 6.70
C TYR A 826 0.36 29.90 7.15
N GLU A 827 -0.83 30.44 7.42
CA GLU A 827 -2.02 29.60 7.69
C GLU A 827 -2.46 28.82 6.45
N ASN A 828 -2.20 29.37 5.27
CA ASN A 828 -2.51 28.79 3.97
C ASN A 828 -1.26 28.58 3.11
N PHE A 829 -1.34 27.67 2.14
CA PHE A 829 -0.25 27.48 1.18
C PHE A 829 -0.05 28.72 0.28
N PRO A 830 1.21 29.05 -0.07
CA PRO A 830 1.51 30.18 -0.95
C PRO A 830 0.88 30.00 -2.33
N ASP A 831 0.34 31.08 -2.90
CA ASP A 831 -0.23 31.20 -4.26
C ASP A 831 -1.54 30.45 -4.53
N VAL A 832 -1.77 29.32 -3.85
CA VAL A 832 -2.88 28.40 -4.13
C VAL A 832 -3.96 28.40 -3.04
N GLY A 833 -3.67 28.94 -1.86
CA GLY A 833 -4.57 28.93 -0.71
C GLY A 833 -4.74 27.54 -0.09
N GLY A 834 -5.81 27.36 0.69
CA GLY A 834 -6.06 26.12 1.45
C GLY A 834 -5.23 26.06 2.72
N LYS A 835 -5.84 25.64 3.83
CA LYS A 835 -5.18 25.63 5.14
C LYS A 835 -4.12 24.54 5.18
N ILE A 836 -2.97 24.85 5.77
CA ILE A 836 -1.84 23.91 5.89
C ILE A 836 -2.18 22.71 6.79
N LEU A 837 -2.91 22.95 7.88
CA LEU A 837 -3.42 21.90 8.77
C LEU A 837 -4.70 21.24 8.24
N GLY A 838 -5.18 21.65 7.07
CA GLY A 838 -6.47 21.20 6.56
C GLY A 838 -7.67 21.71 7.37
N ALA A 839 -8.83 21.13 7.07
CA ALA A 839 -10.08 21.40 7.77
C ALA A 839 -11.00 20.17 7.64
N HIS A 840 -11.57 19.75 8.77
CA HIS A 840 -12.57 18.68 8.79
C HIS A 840 -13.89 19.14 8.13
N SER A 841 -14.48 18.25 7.36
CA SER A 841 -15.70 18.41 6.60
C SER A 841 -16.65 17.27 6.93
N PRO A 842 -17.69 17.50 7.74
CA PRO A 842 -18.65 16.46 8.14
C PRO A 842 -19.48 15.91 6.97
N ALA A 843 -19.40 16.53 5.80
CA ALA A 843 -20.07 16.07 4.58
C ALA A 843 -19.33 14.93 3.87
N LEU A 844 -18.05 14.71 4.18
CA LEU A 844 -17.23 13.65 3.57
C LEU A 844 -17.12 12.46 4.55
N PRO A 845 -17.51 11.24 4.15
CA PRO A 845 -17.28 10.06 4.97
C PRO A 845 -15.77 9.78 5.13
N ASP A 846 -15.30 9.63 6.37
CA ASP A 846 -13.89 9.39 6.71
C ASP A 846 -13.27 8.23 5.91
N ILE A 847 -14.05 7.18 5.63
CA ILE A 847 -13.59 6.01 4.88
C ILE A 847 -13.05 6.34 3.48
N LEU A 848 -13.47 7.46 2.89
CA LEU A 848 -13.01 7.92 1.57
C LEU A 848 -11.66 8.63 1.63
N THR A 849 -11.36 9.30 2.75
CA THR A 849 -10.21 10.19 2.92
C THR A 849 -9.13 9.64 3.86
N THR A 850 -9.35 8.45 4.44
CA THR A 850 -8.43 7.74 5.37
C THR A 850 -7.64 6.57 4.78
#